data_AF-A0A1H2E928-F1
#
_entry.id   AF-A0A1H2E928-F1
#
_cell.length_a   1.000
_cell.length_b   1.000
_cell.length_c   1.000
_cell.angle_alpha   90.00
_cell.angle_beta   90.00
_cell.angle_gamma   90.00
#
_symmetry.space_group_name_H-M   'P 1'
#
loop_
_entity.id
_entity.type
_entity.pdbx_description
1 polymer ?
#
loop_
_entity_poly.entity_id
_entity_poly.type
_entity_poly.pdbx_seq_one_letter_code
_entity_poly.pdbx_strand_id
1 'polypeptide(L)'
;MKSAASSLSLFSARLRLRLAPGEGAMLAALTALFFCRGAAAVCFDTAAGTAFLSEFGAARLPFIYLGGALAGVAFGTLYVRLAARPGMGAQRLLPGTLAVALGVALGAALAVRHPALACAAMLWKEIAFNFLNIVVWGTASRLFDVRQGKRLFGFVAAGGIAANIAAGLAVPALARWGGVPGLFSVSAAALAAGLAVLLGILRAFPEKFAAGPSSPHVRPGKSEAAAPEEGGGGGGLWRSLAEDRYLRLFLFLSVLSNFAFFFTDFLYFDRLDAMFHTEENLAAFMGRFSAWVGVGQLVLSLFLSGTILSRFGLAAALAVLPWACGFAVSGAVGALSLFGTGGGFFWLIIAAKLADEVFRAALLGPAFRILYQPLPEDEQFVFQARAESVIDPAGAGLAGGLLLLLTVAWAVPPAWLCGLLALFLVGWIVVARKMGGEYGRRLARALTRRRLSGTALTLDDASVALLLKMAGSADPGAVLHALDLLERADRPEWPQLLAAALRHEAEEVRLWAIERIGRTGTRSPAPWEAPLRALWIPGGAAEARIARAALGAAIRLGHAEALRFAQARFPGCDGETRREVLAAFLARSAPAPEEGGVESGPDAWADERLAGLLRSGTASDRLEGIAVLTRLGAETRSDPLSWRTALLPLLFDPDESVRLAALRAALPLAGEELVSPLLAALRERPFRPAAAAALHACGPAAVGPLGVVANGAETFPASARRVALRLLGRAEAGTTAWDHAREALLSAPDDEDKVLRQERLRALAQTGWTVPRRDRAAWLARLTEEAGEAAGFDHLARLLAAHPPLREALEREAREARLQILRLLSLFPGGRELRALETVLVGERARPGAASPSPALSLAASRRRAKALELLDTLLPAEAKGVVLPLFDPAPASPTNKGDPAALLLDLIAAPRSEILPWTRACALYALGGSAHAQPRAGTLKSALPALRASVEDEEEEAFVRETARWAEGRILALAPTPGH
;
A
#
# COMPACT_ATOMS: atom_id res chain seq x y z
N MET A 1 6.93 -44.79 -30.64
CA MET A 1 6.46 -43.45 -31.07
C MET A 1 5.00 -43.10 -30.70
N LYS A 2 4.37 -43.72 -29.69
CA LYS A 2 3.05 -43.29 -29.16
C LYS A 2 3.03 -42.91 -27.67
N SER A 3 4.14 -43.04 -26.95
CA SER A 3 4.25 -42.70 -25.52
C SER A 3 4.93 -41.35 -25.24
N ALA A 4 5.57 -40.72 -26.23
CA ALA A 4 6.15 -39.37 -26.10
C ALA A 4 5.13 -38.25 -26.39
N ALA A 5 3.98 -38.58 -26.98
CA ALA A 5 2.89 -37.62 -27.24
C ALA A 5 1.93 -37.44 -26.04
N SER A 6 1.91 -38.40 -25.10
CA SER A 6 1.05 -38.34 -23.90
C SER A 6 1.72 -37.65 -22.70
N SER A 7 3.06 -37.53 -22.68
CA SER A 7 3.77 -36.76 -21.65
C SER A 7 3.72 -35.25 -21.89
N LEU A 8 3.58 -34.81 -23.14
CA LEU A 8 3.37 -33.41 -23.51
C LEU A 8 1.94 -32.92 -23.23
N SER A 9 0.94 -33.82 -23.28
CA SER A 9 -0.46 -33.46 -22.97
C SER A 9 -0.75 -33.36 -21.46
N LEU A 10 -0.01 -34.10 -20.62
CA LEU A 10 -0.12 -34.00 -19.16
C LEU A 10 0.53 -32.73 -18.59
N PHE A 11 1.55 -32.17 -19.25
CA PHE A 11 2.11 -30.87 -18.90
C PHE A 11 1.20 -29.70 -19.33
N SER A 12 0.45 -29.85 -20.42
CA SER A 12 -0.61 -28.91 -20.80
C SER A 12 -1.88 -29.02 -19.94
N ALA A 13 -2.15 -30.17 -19.32
CA ALA A 13 -3.37 -30.38 -18.53
C ALA A 13 -3.32 -29.74 -17.12
N ARG A 14 -2.12 -29.51 -16.56
CA ARG A 14 -1.94 -28.76 -15.29
C ARG A 14 -1.81 -27.24 -15.48
N LEU A 15 -1.66 -26.75 -16.71
CA LEU A 15 -1.61 -25.33 -17.04
C LEU A 15 -2.90 -24.88 -17.75
N ARG A 16 -4.04 -24.93 -17.04
CA ARG A 16 -5.13 -23.96 -17.29
C ARG A 16 -4.65 -22.60 -16.79
N LEU A 17 -3.70 -22.05 -17.56
CA LEU A 17 -3.28 -20.67 -17.55
C LEU A 17 -4.54 -19.81 -17.51
N ARG A 18 -4.66 -18.95 -16.51
CA ARG A 18 -5.59 -17.81 -16.50
C ARG A 18 -5.18 -16.78 -17.59
N LEU A 19 -4.91 -17.23 -18.82
CA LEU A 19 -4.62 -16.36 -19.96
C LEU A 19 -5.94 -15.75 -20.42
N ALA A 20 -6.01 -14.42 -20.44
CA ALA A 20 -7.13 -13.73 -21.04
C ALA A 20 -7.10 -13.90 -22.58
N PRO A 21 -8.25 -13.89 -23.27
CA PRO A 21 -8.28 -13.93 -24.73
C PRO A 21 -7.43 -12.79 -25.32
N GLY A 22 -6.48 -13.12 -26.19
CA GLY A 22 -5.50 -12.20 -26.79
C GLY A 22 -4.09 -12.22 -26.18
N GLU A 23 -3.91 -12.69 -24.95
CA GLU A 23 -2.59 -12.73 -24.28
C GLU A 23 -1.65 -13.81 -24.85
N GLY A 24 -2.21 -14.89 -25.41
CA GLY A 24 -1.42 -16.02 -25.93
C GLY A 24 -0.53 -15.66 -27.11
N ALA A 25 -1.02 -14.86 -28.06
CA ALA A 25 -0.25 -14.42 -29.22
C ALA A 25 0.91 -13.48 -28.82
N MET A 26 0.64 -12.57 -27.87
CA MET A 26 1.66 -11.66 -27.31
C MET A 26 2.75 -12.44 -26.56
N LEU A 27 2.36 -13.43 -25.75
CA LEU A 27 3.29 -14.31 -25.03
C LEU A 27 4.16 -15.11 -26.00
N ALA A 28 3.56 -15.73 -27.02
CA ALA A 28 4.29 -16.52 -28.01
C ALA A 28 5.28 -15.66 -28.81
N ALA A 29 4.86 -14.47 -29.27
CA ALA A 29 5.73 -13.56 -30.03
C ALA A 29 6.91 -13.06 -29.18
N LEU A 30 6.68 -12.70 -27.92
CA LEU A 30 7.76 -12.25 -27.04
C LEU A 30 8.69 -13.40 -26.62
N THR A 31 8.14 -14.60 -26.40
CA THR A 31 8.95 -15.80 -26.12
C THR A 31 9.82 -16.16 -27.32
N ALA A 32 9.29 -16.06 -28.55
CA ALA A 32 10.06 -16.22 -29.78
C ALA A 32 11.16 -15.17 -29.91
N LEU A 33 10.90 -13.91 -29.56
CA LEU A 33 11.91 -12.86 -29.55
C LEU A 33 13.04 -13.15 -28.53
N PHE A 34 12.69 -13.60 -27.32
CA PHE A 34 13.66 -14.06 -26.31
C PHE A 34 14.49 -15.25 -26.80
N PHE A 35 13.85 -16.18 -27.53
CA PHE A 35 14.52 -17.33 -28.11
C PHE A 35 15.52 -16.91 -29.18
N CYS A 36 15.12 -16.06 -30.13
CA CYS A 36 16.01 -15.50 -31.16
C CYS A 36 17.20 -14.76 -30.53
N ARG A 37 16.97 -13.97 -29.49
CA ARG A 37 18.01 -13.28 -28.71
C ARG A 37 19.01 -14.26 -28.09
N GLY A 38 18.52 -15.30 -27.43
CA GLY A 38 19.37 -16.31 -26.79
C GLY A 38 20.18 -17.11 -27.80
N ALA A 39 19.56 -17.52 -28.91
CA ALA A 39 20.22 -18.29 -29.95
C ALA A 39 21.32 -17.46 -30.64
N ALA A 40 21.05 -16.18 -30.92
CA ALA A 40 22.05 -15.25 -31.43
C ALA A 40 23.22 -15.10 -30.44
N ALA A 41 22.92 -14.86 -29.16
CA ALA A 41 23.95 -14.68 -28.13
C ALA A 41 24.86 -15.91 -28.02
N VAL A 42 24.32 -17.13 -27.91
CA VAL A 42 25.15 -18.33 -27.79
C VAL A 42 26.05 -18.55 -29.00
N CYS A 43 25.51 -18.41 -30.21
CA CYS A 43 26.30 -18.57 -31.44
C CYS A 43 27.37 -17.48 -31.57
N PHE A 44 27.04 -16.22 -31.27
CA PHE A 44 27.97 -15.10 -31.33
C PHE A 44 29.07 -15.21 -30.27
N ASP A 45 28.71 -15.54 -29.03
CA ASP A 45 29.66 -15.67 -27.91
C ASP A 45 30.65 -16.80 -28.15
N THR A 46 30.16 -17.93 -28.68
CA THR A 46 31.01 -19.07 -29.06
C THR A 46 31.96 -18.66 -30.19
N ALA A 47 31.45 -18.00 -31.23
CA ALA A 47 32.24 -17.58 -32.38
C ALA A 47 33.30 -16.54 -32.01
N ALA A 48 32.91 -15.49 -31.28
CA ALA A 48 33.79 -14.42 -30.84
C ALA A 48 34.85 -14.92 -29.86
N GLY A 49 34.46 -15.76 -28.89
CA GLY A 49 35.40 -16.39 -27.96
C GLY A 49 36.42 -17.28 -28.65
N THR A 50 35.97 -18.11 -29.59
CA THR A 50 36.84 -19.01 -30.36
C THR A 50 37.81 -18.23 -31.25
N ALA A 51 37.32 -17.24 -32.01
CA ALA A 51 38.15 -16.40 -32.88
C ALA A 51 39.16 -15.55 -32.10
N PHE A 52 38.78 -15.07 -30.92
CA PHE A 52 39.67 -14.27 -30.09
C PHE A 52 40.79 -15.11 -29.48
N LEU A 53 40.44 -16.28 -28.94
CA LEU A 53 41.41 -17.19 -28.33
C LEU A 53 42.42 -17.72 -29.34
N SER A 54 41.97 -18.11 -30.54
CA SER A 54 42.88 -18.63 -31.56
C SER A 54 43.91 -17.61 -32.05
N GLU A 55 43.54 -16.33 -32.11
CA GLU A 55 44.42 -15.27 -32.64
C GLU A 55 45.25 -14.57 -31.56
N PHE A 56 44.70 -14.35 -30.37
CA PHE A 56 45.29 -13.49 -29.33
C PHE A 56 45.62 -14.18 -28.02
N GLY A 57 45.09 -15.39 -27.80
CA GLY A 57 45.22 -16.13 -26.55
C GLY A 57 44.52 -15.48 -25.35
N ALA A 58 44.43 -16.21 -24.24
CA ALA A 58 43.73 -15.76 -23.04
C ALA A 58 44.43 -14.58 -22.33
N ALA A 59 45.74 -14.41 -22.51
CA ALA A 59 46.53 -13.36 -21.85
C ALA A 59 46.06 -11.94 -22.16
N ARG A 60 45.39 -11.73 -23.31
CA ARG A 60 44.87 -10.41 -23.72
C ARG A 60 43.44 -10.12 -23.28
N LEU A 61 42.73 -11.07 -22.66
CA LEU A 61 41.37 -10.87 -22.14
C LEU A 61 41.22 -9.70 -21.16
N PRO A 62 42.18 -9.39 -20.26
CA PRO A 62 42.05 -8.25 -19.36
C PRO A 62 41.90 -6.91 -20.11
N PHE A 63 42.51 -6.77 -21.30
CA PHE A 63 42.32 -5.59 -22.15
C PHE A 63 40.90 -5.52 -22.71
N ILE A 64 40.28 -6.66 -23.03
CA ILE A 64 38.88 -6.73 -23.47
C ILE A 64 37.94 -6.36 -22.34
N TYR A 65 38.19 -6.81 -21.10
CA TYR A 65 37.36 -6.43 -19.96
C TYR A 65 37.43 -4.92 -19.68
N LEU A 66 38.63 -4.33 -19.72
CA LEU A 66 38.82 -2.88 -19.56
C LEU A 66 38.20 -2.09 -20.72
N GLY A 67 38.43 -2.53 -21.96
CA GLY A 67 37.83 -1.95 -23.15
C GLY A 67 36.31 -2.07 -23.15
N GLY A 68 35.77 -3.19 -22.68
CA GLY A 68 34.34 -3.48 -22.59
C GLY A 68 33.64 -2.57 -21.58
N ALA A 69 34.28 -2.30 -20.43
CA ALA A 69 33.79 -1.31 -19.47
C ALA A 69 33.69 0.10 -20.09
N LEU A 70 34.75 0.55 -20.77
CA LEU A 70 34.78 1.87 -21.42
C LEU A 70 33.78 1.96 -22.58
N ALA A 71 33.75 0.95 -23.44
CA ALA A 71 32.83 0.86 -24.56
C ALA A 71 31.38 0.78 -24.07
N GLY A 72 31.08 0.00 -23.02
CA GLY A 72 29.77 -0.07 -22.41
C GLY A 72 29.26 1.29 -21.94
N VAL A 73 30.10 2.08 -21.25
CA VAL A 73 29.76 3.45 -20.84
C VAL A 73 29.55 4.37 -22.05
N ALA A 74 30.42 4.29 -23.06
CA ALA A 74 30.31 5.11 -24.27
C ALA A 74 29.04 4.79 -25.08
N PHE A 75 28.76 3.51 -25.33
CA PHE A 75 27.56 3.07 -26.05
C PHE A 75 26.29 3.31 -25.22
N GLY A 76 26.32 3.13 -23.91
CA GLY A 76 25.19 3.42 -23.02
C GLY A 76 24.82 4.90 -23.02
N THR A 77 25.81 5.79 -22.90
CA THR A 77 25.59 7.25 -23.00
C THR A 77 25.09 7.66 -24.39
N LEU A 78 25.63 7.06 -25.46
CA LEU A 78 25.14 7.26 -26.82
C LEU A 78 23.68 6.82 -26.97
N TYR A 79 23.32 5.65 -26.45
CA TYR A 79 21.96 5.11 -26.51
C TYR A 79 20.95 6.02 -25.79
N VAL A 80 21.29 6.51 -24.60
CA VAL A 80 20.45 7.45 -23.86
C VAL A 80 20.26 8.76 -24.63
N ARG A 81 21.33 9.30 -25.22
CA ARG A 81 21.26 10.51 -26.06
C ARG A 81 20.38 10.28 -27.29
N LEU A 82 20.49 9.13 -27.94
CA LEU A 82 19.66 8.75 -29.07
C LEU A 82 18.18 8.57 -28.67
N ALA A 83 17.92 7.96 -27.52
CA ALA A 83 16.56 7.80 -26.98
C ALA A 83 15.91 9.15 -26.60
N ALA A 84 16.70 10.16 -26.26
CA ALA A 84 16.23 11.50 -25.93
C ALA A 84 15.92 12.38 -27.17
N ARG A 85 16.30 11.96 -28.39
CA ARG A 85 16.09 12.76 -29.59
C ARG A 85 14.60 12.77 -30.01
N PRO A 86 14.02 13.95 -30.33
CA PRO A 86 12.67 14.03 -30.86
C PRO A 86 12.58 13.27 -32.18
N GLY A 87 11.66 12.30 -32.27
CA GLY A 87 11.48 11.42 -33.43
C GLY A 87 12.13 10.03 -33.32
N MET A 88 12.91 9.75 -32.28
CA MET A 88 13.44 8.41 -31.95
C MET A 88 12.60 7.73 -30.86
N GLY A 89 11.31 7.52 -31.15
CA GLY A 89 10.45 6.68 -30.31
C GLY A 89 10.91 5.22 -30.30
N ALA A 90 10.42 4.41 -29.35
CA ALA A 90 10.80 3.00 -29.24
C ALA A 90 10.49 2.18 -30.49
N GLN A 91 9.53 2.61 -31.31
CA GLN A 91 9.23 2.04 -32.63
C GLN A 91 10.41 2.09 -33.61
N ARG A 92 11.37 3.01 -33.42
CA ARG A 92 12.59 3.13 -34.23
C ARG A 92 13.84 2.68 -33.47
N LEU A 93 13.88 2.95 -32.16
CA LEU A 93 15.05 2.63 -31.33
C LEU A 93 15.22 1.11 -31.13
N LEU A 94 14.14 0.37 -30.85
CA LEU A 94 14.23 -1.09 -30.59
C LEU A 94 14.60 -1.86 -31.87
N PRO A 95 13.95 -1.65 -33.03
CA PRO A 95 14.37 -2.29 -34.28
C PRO A 95 15.76 -1.82 -34.74
N GLY A 96 16.08 -0.54 -34.56
CA GLY A 96 17.40 0.00 -34.89
C GLY A 96 18.53 -0.70 -34.10
N THR A 97 18.29 -1.02 -32.83
CA THR A 97 19.26 -1.76 -32.01
C THR A 97 19.50 -3.17 -32.53
N LEU A 98 18.43 -3.90 -32.91
CA LEU A 98 18.57 -5.21 -33.54
C LEU A 98 19.22 -5.14 -34.92
N ALA A 99 18.93 -4.10 -35.71
CA ALA A 99 19.53 -3.90 -37.02
C ALA A 99 21.04 -3.64 -36.92
N VAL A 100 21.49 -2.85 -35.93
CA VAL A 100 22.92 -2.66 -35.65
C VAL A 100 23.57 -3.98 -35.22
N ALA A 101 22.95 -4.72 -34.30
CA ALA A 101 23.47 -6.02 -33.88
C ALA A 101 23.55 -7.02 -35.05
N LEU A 102 22.55 -7.02 -35.93
CA LEU A 102 22.53 -7.83 -37.15
C LEU A 102 23.67 -7.41 -38.10
N GLY A 103 23.87 -6.11 -38.32
CA GLY A 103 24.95 -5.58 -39.16
C GLY A 103 26.34 -5.96 -38.63
N VAL A 104 26.54 -5.91 -37.31
CA VAL A 104 27.79 -6.35 -36.67
C VAL A 104 27.98 -7.86 -36.84
N ALA A 105 26.94 -8.67 -36.65
CA ALA A 105 27.03 -10.12 -36.84
C ALA A 105 27.34 -10.51 -38.30
N LEU A 106 26.74 -9.82 -39.28
CA LEU A 106 27.03 -10.00 -40.70
C LEU A 106 28.45 -9.54 -41.06
N GLY A 107 28.87 -8.38 -40.56
CA GLY A 107 30.23 -7.87 -40.75
C GLY A 107 31.28 -8.83 -40.16
N ALA A 108 31.01 -9.38 -38.97
CA ALA A 108 31.83 -10.41 -38.37
C ALA A 108 31.87 -11.66 -39.26
N ALA A 109 30.73 -12.17 -39.73
CA ALA A 109 30.67 -13.36 -40.59
C ALA A 109 31.46 -13.22 -41.90
N LEU A 110 31.48 -12.02 -42.51
CA LEU A 110 32.13 -11.76 -43.80
C LEU A 110 33.63 -11.49 -43.68
N ALA A 111 34.13 -11.09 -42.51
CA ALA A 111 35.48 -10.58 -42.34
C ALA A 111 36.26 -11.22 -41.18
N VAL A 112 35.88 -12.45 -40.75
CA VAL A 112 36.49 -13.21 -39.63
C VAL A 112 38.03 -13.34 -39.72
N ARG A 113 38.62 -13.27 -40.92
CA ARG A 113 40.07 -13.48 -41.12
C ARG A 113 40.93 -12.27 -40.75
N HIS A 114 40.37 -11.15 -40.30
CA HIS A 114 41.14 -9.99 -39.89
C HIS A 114 41.28 -9.94 -38.35
N PRO A 115 42.49 -9.92 -37.78
CA PRO A 115 42.71 -10.00 -36.33
C PRO A 115 42.00 -8.88 -35.55
N ALA A 116 41.97 -7.67 -36.10
CA ALA A 116 41.24 -6.55 -35.50
C ALA A 116 39.72 -6.84 -35.30
N LEU A 117 39.12 -7.66 -36.15
CA LEU A 117 37.69 -7.98 -36.10
C LEU A 117 37.36 -9.07 -35.09
N ALA A 118 38.26 -10.02 -34.81
CA ALA A 118 38.10 -10.96 -33.71
C ALA A 118 38.12 -10.23 -32.35
N CYS A 119 39.03 -9.26 -32.19
CA CYS A 119 39.06 -8.38 -31.02
C CYS A 119 37.79 -7.52 -30.90
N ALA A 120 37.32 -6.93 -32.00
CA ALA A 120 36.09 -6.13 -32.02
C ALA A 120 34.84 -6.97 -31.73
N ALA A 121 34.77 -8.21 -32.22
CA ALA A 121 33.67 -9.13 -31.95
C ALA A 121 33.63 -9.53 -30.46
N MET A 122 34.78 -9.82 -29.86
CA MET A 122 34.87 -10.12 -28.43
C MET A 122 34.49 -8.92 -27.56
N LEU A 123 34.85 -7.70 -27.98
CA LEU A 123 34.38 -6.47 -27.33
C LEU A 123 32.87 -6.27 -27.50
N TRP A 124 32.35 -6.56 -28.69
CA TRP A 124 30.93 -6.43 -29.01
C TRP A 124 30.07 -7.41 -28.21
N LYS A 125 30.55 -8.60 -27.85
CA LYS A 125 29.82 -9.57 -27.03
C LYS A 125 29.20 -8.93 -25.78
N GLU A 126 30.00 -8.21 -24.99
CA GLU A 126 29.55 -7.57 -23.74
C GLU A 126 28.50 -6.47 -24.00
N ILE A 127 28.70 -5.72 -25.08
CA ILE A 127 27.80 -4.64 -25.51
C ILE A 127 26.47 -5.27 -25.97
N ALA A 128 26.54 -6.25 -26.87
CA ALA A 128 25.40 -6.95 -27.45
C ALA A 128 24.51 -7.56 -26.38
N PHE A 129 25.07 -8.21 -25.36
CA PHE A 129 24.30 -8.81 -24.28
C PHE A 129 23.37 -7.79 -23.59
N ASN A 130 23.90 -6.62 -23.23
CA ASN A 130 23.14 -5.56 -22.55
C ASN A 130 22.08 -4.95 -23.47
N PHE A 131 22.44 -4.58 -24.69
CA PHE A 131 21.51 -3.93 -25.62
C PHE A 131 20.41 -4.86 -26.11
N LEU A 132 20.72 -6.12 -26.36
CA LEU A 132 19.73 -7.13 -26.73
C LEU A 132 18.75 -7.40 -25.58
N ASN A 133 19.22 -7.36 -24.33
CA ASN A 133 18.33 -7.42 -23.17
C ASN A 133 17.39 -6.19 -23.09
N ILE A 134 17.89 -4.98 -23.40
CA ILE A 134 17.05 -3.77 -23.47
C ILE A 134 15.97 -3.90 -24.55
N VAL A 135 16.30 -4.43 -25.74
CA VAL A 135 15.30 -4.65 -26.80
C VAL A 135 14.16 -5.52 -26.30
N VAL A 136 14.55 -6.61 -25.65
CA VAL A 136 13.65 -7.69 -25.29
C VAL A 136 12.78 -7.31 -24.08
N TRP A 137 13.38 -6.79 -23.00
CA TRP A 137 12.65 -6.31 -21.83
C TRP A 137 11.92 -4.99 -22.09
N GLY A 138 12.45 -4.12 -22.95
CA GLY A 138 11.80 -2.88 -23.38
C GLY A 138 10.58 -3.13 -24.27
N THR A 139 10.58 -4.21 -25.06
CA THR A 139 9.38 -4.70 -25.74
C THR A 139 8.39 -5.30 -24.74
N ALA A 140 8.88 -6.11 -23.80
CA ALA A 140 8.06 -6.77 -22.78
C ALA A 140 7.28 -5.76 -21.92
N SER A 141 7.95 -4.70 -21.46
CA SER A 141 7.37 -3.68 -20.57
C SER A 141 6.34 -2.78 -21.24
N ARG A 142 6.33 -2.74 -22.58
CA ARG A 142 5.33 -2.01 -23.39
C ARG A 142 4.18 -2.91 -23.82
N LEU A 143 4.45 -4.19 -23.99
CA LEU A 143 3.46 -5.17 -24.41
C LEU A 143 2.58 -5.62 -23.24
N PHE A 144 3.17 -5.79 -22.05
CA PHE A 144 2.50 -6.29 -20.85
C PHE A 144 2.44 -5.24 -19.73
N ASP A 145 1.27 -5.17 -19.07
CA ASP A 145 1.12 -4.42 -17.83
C ASP A 145 1.80 -5.13 -16.65
N VAL A 146 2.06 -4.40 -15.55
CA VAL A 146 2.78 -4.90 -14.35
C VAL A 146 2.22 -6.25 -13.85
N ARG A 147 0.90 -6.43 -13.89
CA ARG A 147 0.24 -7.66 -13.45
C ARG A 147 0.40 -8.81 -14.43
N GLN A 148 0.32 -8.54 -15.74
CA GLN A 148 0.63 -9.53 -16.78
C GLN A 148 2.11 -9.93 -16.69
N GLY A 149 3.01 -8.96 -16.48
CA GLY A 149 4.43 -9.18 -16.31
C GLY A 149 4.77 -10.13 -15.17
N LYS A 150 4.19 -9.96 -13.98
CA LYS A 150 4.41 -10.87 -12.83
C LYS A 150 4.03 -12.33 -13.14
N ARG A 151 3.02 -12.54 -13.97
CA ARG A 151 2.49 -13.87 -14.30
C ARG A 151 3.17 -14.49 -15.52
N LEU A 152 3.60 -13.66 -16.49
CA LEU A 152 4.07 -14.09 -17.81
C LEU A 152 5.58 -13.95 -18.01
N PHE A 153 6.28 -13.05 -17.30
CA PHE A 153 7.71 -12.83 -17.50
C PHE A 153 8.56 -14.08 -17.22
N GLY A 154 8.13 -14.97 -16.31
CA GLY A 154 8.79 -16.25 -16.09
C GLY A 154 8.76 -17.15 -17.34
N PHE A 155 7.63 -17.21 -18.02
CA PHE A 155 7.47 -17.98 -19.27
C PHE A 155 8.22 -17.34 -20.44
N VAL A 156 8.19 -16.01 -20.51
CA VAL A 156 8.93 -15.24 -21.50
C VAL A 156 10.44 -15.46 -21.34
N ALA A 157 10.96 -15.38 -20.11
CA ALA A 157 12.36 -15.65 -19.80
C ALA A 157 12.77 -17.11 -20.09
N ALA A 158 11.84 -18.06 -19.96
CA ALA A 158 12.08 -19.46 -20.33
C ALA A 158 12.41 -19.63 -21.82
N GLY A 159 11.95 -18.73 -22.70
CA GLY A 159 12.35 -18.69 -24.11
C GLY A 159 13.87 -18.50 -24.29
N GLY A 160 14.50 -17.69 -23.44
CA GLY A 160 15.96 -17.51 -23.44
C GLY A 160 16.71 -18.75 -22.95
N ILE A 161 16.20 -19.41 -21.91
CA ILE A 161 16.78 -20.67 -21.38
C ILE A 161 16.67 -21.78 -22.43
N ALA A 162 15.51 -21.91 -23.07
CA ALA A 162 15.29 -22.86 -24.16
C ALA A 162 16.24 -22.62 -25.34
N ALA A 163 16.50 -21.35 -25.68
CA ALA A 163 17.48 -21.01 -26.70
C ALA A 163 18.90 -21.37 -26.31
N ASN A 164 19.31 -21.16 -25.05
CA ASN A 164 20.64 -21.56 -24.58
C ASN A 164 20.87 -23.06 -24.75
N ILE A 165 19.87 -23.88 -24.42
CA ILE A 165 19.91 -25.33 -24.58
C ILE A 165 19.94 -25.71 -26.07
N ALA A 166 18.99 -25.20 -26.86
CA ALA A 166 18.85 -25.57 -28.27
C ALA A 166 20.04 -25.11 -29.11
N ALA A 167 20.44 -23.83 -29.00
CA ALA A 167 21.58 -23.30 -29.72
C ALA A 167 22.89 -23.93 -29.23
N GLY A 168 23.08 -24.09 -27.92
CA GLY A 168 24.28 -24.71 -27.37
C GLY A 168 24.50 -26.15 -27.85
N LEU A 169 23.43 -26.95 -27.95
CA LEU A 169 23.49 -28.31 -28.51
C LEU A 169 23.67 -28.32 -30.04
N ALA A 170 23.23 -27.27 -30.73
CA ALA A 170 23.39 -27.13 -32.19
C ALA A 170 24.80 -26.67 -32.59
N VAL A 171 25.47 -25.86 -31.76
CA VAL A 171 26.80 -25.28 -32.03
C VAL A 171 27.83 -26.33 -32.48
N PRO A 172 27.99 -27.51 -31.85
CA PRO A 172 28.94 -28.53 -32.34
C PRO A 172 28.69 -28.98 -33.78
N ALA A 173 27.43 -29.12 -34.19
CA ALA A 173 27.08 -29.51 -35.56
C ALA A 173 27.31 -28.34 -36.54
N LEU A 174 26.97 -27.12 -36.13
CA LEU A 174 27.16 -25.91 -36.92
C LEU A 174 28.65 -25.56 -37.11
N ALA A 175 29.46 -25.73 -36.07
CA ALA A 175 30.91 -25.51 -36.11
C ALA A 175 31.59 -26.48 -37.09
N ARG A 176 31.14 -27.74 -37.18
CA ARG A 176 31.65 -28.72 -38.15
C ARG A 176 31.27 -28.41 -39.60
N TRP A 177 30.15 -27.73 -39.81
CA TRP A 177 29.65 -27.44 -41.16
C TRP A 177 30.19 -26.13 -41.74
N GLY A 178 30.28 -25.08 -40.91
CA GLY A 178 30.65 -23.74 -41.37
C GLY A 178 31.75 -23.04 -40.58
N GLY A 179 32.41 -23.73 -39.64
CA GLY A 179 33.43 -23.15 -38.77
C GLY A 179 32.93 -21.94 -37.97
N VAL A 180 33.86 -21.10 -37.53
CA VAL A 180 33.55 -19.85 -36.82
C VAL A 180 32.72 -18.85 -37.64
N PRO A 181 32.97 -18.63 -38.95
CA PRO A 181 32.12 -17.76 -39.78
C PRO A 181 30.67 -18.26 -39.91
N GLY A 182 30.47 -19.57 -39.94
CA GLY A 182 29.14 -20.20 -39.95
C GLY A 182 28.34 -19.89 -38.68
N LEU A 183 28.99 -19.86 -37.52
CA LEU A 183 28.35 -19.47 -36.26
C LEU A 183 27.92 -18.00 -36.24
N PHE A 184 28.73 -17.08 -36.76
CA PHE A 184 28.32 -15.67 -36.94
C PHE A 184 27.14 -15.53 -37.92
N SER A 185 27.11 -16.34 -38.97
CA SER A 185 26.02 -16.38 -39.96
C SER A 185 24.71 -16.87 -39.34
N VAL A 186 24.77 -17.90 -38.49
CA VAL A 186 23.61 -18.40 -37.73
C VAL A 186 23.14 -17.36 -36.71
N SER A 187 24.06 -16.66 -36.04
CA SER A 187 23.71 -15.53 -35.16
C SER A 187 23.00 -14.42 -35.93
N ALA A 188 23.50 -14.05 -37.12
CA ALA A 188 22.85 -13.07 -37.98
C ALA A 188 21.45 -13.54 -38.42
N ALA A 189 21.28 -14.81 -38.79
CA ALA A 189 19.96 -15.37 -39.12
C ALA A 189 18.99 -15.31 -37.93
N ALA A 190 19.45 -15.62 -36.72
CA ALA A 190 18.64 -15.52 -35.50
C ALA A 190 18.25 -14.07 -35.17
N LEU A 191 19.16 -13.11 -35.34
CA LEU A 191 18.87 -11.68 -35.18
C LEU A 191 17.91 -11.15 -36.24
N ALA A 192 18.03 -11.59 -37.49
CA ALA A 192 17.11 -11.25 -38.58
C ALA A 192 15.70 -11.79 -38.30
N ALA A 193 15.59 -13.04 -37.83
CA ALA A 193 14.33 -13.62 -37.37
C ALA A 193 13.75 -12.83 -36.18
N GLY A 194 14.58 -12.47 -35.20
CA GLY A 194 14.18 -11.62 -34.07
C GLY A 194 13.69 -10.24 -34.51
N LEU A 195 14.35 -9.62 -35.49
CA LEU A 195 13.92 -8.35 -36.08
C LEU A 195 12.57 -8.49 -36.79
N ALA A 196 12.37 -9.56 -37.57
CA ALA A 196 11.08 -9.84 -38.22
C ALA A 196 9.96 -10.04 -37.20
N VAL A 197 10.21 -10.79 -36.12
CA VAL A 197 9.26 -10.96 -35.01
C VAL A 197 8.94 -9.62 -34.36
N LEU A 198 9.96 -8.79 -34.07
CA LEU A 198 9.76 -7.47 -33.47
C LEU A 198 8.95 -6.55 -34.38
N LEU A 199 9.23 -6.51 -35.68
CA LEU A 199 8.44 -5.76 -36.66
C LEU A 199 7.00 -6.29 -36.75
N GLY A 200 6.80 -7.60 -36.65
CA GLY A 200 5.49 -8.22 -36.52
C GLY A 200 4.73 -7.75 -35.28
N ILE A 201 5.38 -7.69 -34.12
CA ILE A 201 4.81 -7.16 -32.87
C ILE A 201 4.42 -5.69 -33.03
N LEU A 202 5.30 -4.88 -33.62
CA LEU A 202 5.08 -3.45 -33.84
C LEU A 202 3.89 -3.20 -34.78
N ARG A 203 3.72 -4.03 -35.82
CA ARG A 203 2.58 -3.95 -36.76
C ARG A 203 1.28 -4.47 -36.17
N ALA A 204 1.33 -5.50 -35.34
CA ALA A 204 0.15 -6.09 -34.72
C ALA A 204 -0.39 -5.25 -33.55
N PHE A 205 0.46 -4.47 -32.88
CA PHE A 205 0.09 -3.68 -31.71
C PHE A 205 0.54 -2.21 -31.81
N PRO A 206 0.18 -1.47 -32.89
CA PRO A 206 0.72 -0.13 -33.14
C PRO A 206 0.38 0.85 -32.01
N GLU A 207 -0.82 0.76 -31.43
CA GLU A 207 -1.31 1.65 -30.36
C GLU A 207 -0.47 1.58 -29.07
N LYS A 208 0.05 0.39 -28.73
CA LYS A 208 0.90 0.19 -27.54
C LYS A 208 2.29 0.81 -27.68
N PHE A 209 2.72 1.09 -28.90
CA PHE A 209 4.04 1.66 -29.20
C PHE A 209 3.96 3.08 -29.80
N ALA A 210 2.77 3.55 -30.21
CA ALA A 210 2.55 4.87 -30.84
C ALA A 210 2.46 6.02 -29.83
N ALA A 211 2.20 5.75 -28.55
CA ALA A 211 2.31 6.75 -27.51
C ALA A 211 3.78 7.24 -27.37
N GLY A 212 4.04 8.46 -27.85
CA GLY A 212 5.25 9.22 -27.55
C GLY A 212 5.51 9.29 -26.03
N PRO A 213 6.73 9.60 -25.58
CA PRO A 213 7.42 9.05 -24.40
C PRO A 213 6.63 9.14 -23.09
N SER A 214 5.59 8.32 -22.98
CA SER A 214 4.98 7.90 -21.74
C SER A 214 5.69 6.61 -21.40
N SER A 215 6.89 6.74 -20.86
CA SER A 215 7.57 5.63 -20.23
C SER A 215 6.90 5.34 -18.89
N PRO A 216 6.31 4.16 -18.66
CA PRO A 216 6.29 3.61 -17.32
C PRO A 216 7.61 2.86 -17.16
N HIS A 217 8.64 3.58 -16.70
CA HIS A 217 9.88 3.15 -15.99
C HIS A 217 11.11 4.04 -16.27
N VAL A 218 10.96 5.15 -17.00
CA VAL A 218 11.96 6.22 -17.07
C VAL A 218 11.18 7.54 -17.20
N ARG A 219 10.87 8.20 -16.08
CA ARG A 219 10.59 9.65 -16.15
C ARG A 219 11.93 10.37 -16.11
N PRO A 220 12.37 11.06 -17.17
CA PRO A 220 13.12 12.29 -16.97
C PRO A 220 12.11 13.31 -16.45
N GLY A 221 12.15 13.58 -15.15
CA GLY A 221 11.41 14.72 -14.61
C GLY A 221 12.00 15.99 -15.19
N LYS A 222 11.27 16.67 -16.07
CA LYS A 222 11.49 18.08 -16.39
C LYS A 222 11.42 18.88 -15.09
N SER A 223 12.57 19.35 -14.63
CA SER A 223 12.66 20.70 -14.09
C SER A 223 13.06 21.57 -15.27
N GLU A 224 12.14 22.37 -15.78
CA GLU A 224 12.45 23.43 -16.74
C GLU A 224 12.41 24.75 -15.95
N ALA A 225 13.55 25.45 -15.99
CA ALA A 225 13.72 26.88 -15.74
C ALA A 225 13.45 27.43 -14.32
N ALA A 226 14.44 27.28 -13.45
CA ALA A 226 15.03 28.43 -12.76
C ALA A 226 16.55 28.35 -12.92
N ALA A 227 17.15 29.41 -13.46
CA ALA A 227 18.60 29.56 -13.59
C ALA A 227 19.24 29.86 -12.21
N PRO A 228 20.57 29.89 -12.12
CA PRO A 228 21.38 29.02 -11.28
C PRO A 228 21.66 29.61 -9.89
N GLU A 229 21.59 28.78 -8.85
CA GLU A 229 22.38 29.00 -7.64
C GLU A 229 23.24 27.77 -7.38
N GLU A 230 24.49 28.06 -7.03
CA GLU A 230 25.65 27.21 -7.09
C GLU A 230 25.68 26.16 -5.97
N GLY A 231 26.19 24.96 -6.30
CA GLY A 231 26.72 24.01 -5.32
C GLY A 231 25.89 22.74 -5.07
N GLY A 232 26.34 21.59 -5.59
CA GLY A 232 26.01 20.28 -4.99
C GLY A 232 25.60 19.13 -5.91
N GLY A 233 25.73 19.23 -7.23
CA GLY A 233 25.43 18.13 -8.15
C GLY A 233 26.53 17.06 -8.21
N GLY A 234 26.54 16.10 -7.29
CA GLY A 234 27.39 14.91 -7.38
C GLY A 234 27.83 14.34 -6.04
N GLY A 235 28.12 15.18 -5.04
CA GLY A 235 28.69 14.77 -3.76
C GLY A 235 27.73 14.10 -2.78
N GLY A 236 26.44 14.47 -2.77
CA GLY A 236 25.49 14.04 -1.73
C GLY A 236 25.24 12.53 -1.66
N LEU A 237 25.25 11.83 -2.80
CA LEU A 237 24.99 10.39 -2.84
C LEU A 237 26.25 9.55 -2.58
N TRP A 238 27.44 10.05 -2.93
CA TRP A 238 28.71 9.43 -2.52
C TRP A 238 28.97 9.65 -1.03
N ARG A 239 28.57 10.80 -0.48
CA ARG A 239 28.51 11.03 0.97
C ARG A 239 27.52 10.08 1.65
N SER A 240 26.30 9.92 1.11
CA SER A 240 25.31 9.01 1.70
C SER A 240 25.70 7.52 1.55
N LEU A 241 26.33 7.11 0.44
CA LEU A 241 26.94 5.79 0.27
C LEU A 241 28.06 5.53 1.28
N ALA A 242 28.87 6.56 1.59
CA ALA A 242 29.94 6.48 2.57
C ALA A 242 29.42 6.51 4.01
N GLU A 243 28.34 7.23 4.30
CA GLU A 243 27.77 7.35 5.65
C GLU A 243 26.86 6.17 6.00
N ASP A 244 26.10 5.64 5.04
CA ASP A 244 25.17 4.54 5.26
C ASP A 244 25.86 3.17 5.17
N ARG A 245 25.96 2.50 6.33
CA ARG A 245 26.52 1.13 6.46
C ARG A 245 25.90 0.11 5.50
N TYR A 246 24.60 0.16 5.23
CA TYR A 246 23.91 -0.81 4.36
C TYR A 246 24.28 -0.61 2.90
N LEU A 247 24.28 0.64 2.44
CA LEU A 247 24.68 1.00 1.08
C LEU A 247 26.14 0.66 0.82
N ARG A 248 27.00 0.87 1.82
CA ARG A 248 28.41 0.47 1.77
C ARG A 248 28.59 -1.05 1.65
N LEU A 249 27.84 -1.83 2.44
CA LEU A 249 27.86 -3.29 2.36
C LEU A 249 27.33 -3.80 1.01
N PHE A 250 26.29 -3.16 0.47
CA PHE A 250 25.77 -3.46 -0.86
C PHE A 250 26.82 -3.20 -1.95
N LEU A 251 27.46 -2.03 -1.94
CA LEU A 251 28.52 -1.68 -2.88
C LEU A 251 29.66 -2.69 -2.83
N PHE A 252 30.13 -3.02 -1.63
CA PHE A 252 31.19 -4.00 -1.44
C PHE A 252 30.80 -5.38 -1.97
N LEU A 253 29.55 -5.80 -1.74
CA LEU A 253 29.01 -7.06 -2.23
C LEU A 253 28.95 -7.09 -3.77
N SER A 254 28.50 -6.02 -4.41
CA SER A 254 28.43 -5.88 -5.87
C SER A 254 29.84 -5.91 -6.49
N VAL A 255 30.80 -5.16 -5.94
CA VAL A 255 32.19 -5.16 -6.42
C VAL A 255 32.79 -6.56 -6.30
N LEU A 256 32.63 -7.22 -5.16
CA LEU A 256 33.20 -8.55 -4.94
C LEU A 256 32.53 -9.62 -5.83
N SER A 257 31.26 -9.43 -6.14
CA SER A 257 30.50 -10.24 -7.10
C SER A 257 31.03 -10.10 -8.53
N ASN A 258 31.36 -8.88 -8.95
CA ASN A 258 31.97 -8.62 -10.25
C ASN A 258 33.40 -9.18 -10.32
N PHE A 259 34.20 -9.04 -9.26
CA PHE A 259 35.54 -9.63 -9.21
C PHE A 259 35.48 -11.16 -9.34
N ALA A 260 34.60 -11.82 -8.59
CA ALA A 260 34.42 -13.26 -8.72
C ALA A 260 33.99 -13.67 -10.14
N PHE A 261 33.11 -12.90 -10.80
CA PHE A 261 32.68 -13.15 -12.18
C PHE A 261 33.86 -13.09 -13.16
N PHE A 262 34.58 -11.95 -13.21
CA PHE A 262 35.66 -11.74 -14.18
C PHE A 262 36.88 -12.63 -13.93
N PHE A 263 37.21 -12.94 -12.67
CA PHE A 263 38.29 -13.89 -12.36
C PHE A 263 37.92 -15.32 -12.78
N THR A 264 36.67 -15.75 -12.53
CA THR A 264 36.20 -17.07 -12.96
C THR A 264 36.11 -17.15 -14.48
N ASP A 265 35.70 -16.07 -15.15
CA ASP A 265 35.65 -15.96 -16.60
C ASP A 265 37.04 -16.02 -17.25
N PHE A 266 38.01 -15.29 -16.69
CA PHE A 266 39.41 -15.34 -17.12
C PHE A 266 39.99 -16.73 -16.97
N LEU A 267 39.83 -17.36 -15.79
CA LEU A 267 40.33 -18.71 -15.53
C LEU A 267 39.69 -19.74 -16.46
N TYR A 268 38.40 -19.60 -16.76
CA TYR A 268 37.71 -20.44 -17.73
C TYR A 268 38.35 -20.35 -19.12
N PHE A 269 38.52 -19.14 -19.66
CA PHE A 269 39.09 -18.96 -20.99
C PHE A 269 40.57 -19.33 -21.07
N ASP A 270 41.36 -19.04 -20.03
CA ASP A 270 42.76 -19.48 -19.92
C ASP A 270 42.88 -21.02 -19.96
N ARG A 271 41.97 -21.73 -19.29
CA ARG A 271 41.95 -23.19 -19.32
C ARG A 271 41.49 -23.76 -20.66
N LEU A 272 40.59 -23.07 -21.36
CA LEU A 272 40.19 -23.45 -22.70
C LEU A 272 41.33 -23.29 -23.71
N ASP A 273 42.07 -22.19 -23.64
CA ASP A 273 43.25 -21.91 -24.47
C ASP A 273 44.32 -22.99 -24.31
N ALA A 274 44.57 -23.40 -23.06
CA ALA A 274 45.57 -24.40 -22.73
C ALA A 274 45.21 -25.83 -23.16
N MET A 275 43.92 -26.19 -23.24
CA MET A 275 43.46 -27.55 -23.53
C MET A 275 42.99 -27.79 -24.97
N PHE A 276 42.55 -26.75 -25.67
CA PHE A 276 42.00 -26.88 -27.03
C PHE A 276 42.85 -26.12 -28.04
N HIS A 277 43.53 -26.86 -28.92
CA HIS A 277 44.36 -26.29 -29.98
C HIS A 277 43.62 -26.11 -31.32
N THR A 278 42.35 -26.53 -31.42
CA THR A 278 41.54 -26.44 -32.65
C THR A 278 40.27 -25.65 -32.40
N GLU A 279 40.01 -24.66 -33.25
CA GLU A 279 38.82 -23.79 -33.17
C GLU A 279 37.50 -24.59 -33.11
N GLU A 280 37.39 -25.65 -33.92
CA GLU A 280 36.17 -26.47 -33.96
C GLU A 280 35.88 -27.18 -32.63
N ASN A 281 36.92 -27.73 -31.98
CA ASN A 281 36.77 -28.44 -30.71
C ASN A 281 36.48 -27.47 -29.56
N LEU A 282 37.10 -26.29 -29.60
CA LEU A 282 36.85 -25.19 -28.67
C LEU A 282 35.40 -24.71 -28.78
N ALA A 283 34.94 -24.40 -29.99
CA ALA A 283 33.55 -23.99 -30.25
C ALA A 283 32.54 -25.07 -29.84
N ALA A 284 32.81 -26.33 -30.17
CA ALA A 284 31.94 -27.44 -29.77
C ALA A 284 31.87 -27.62 -28.24
N PHE A 285 32.96 -27.40 -27.52
CA PHE A 285 32.96 -27.42 -26.06
C PHE A 285 32.16 -26.25 -25.49
N MET A 286 32.42 -25.02 -25.94
CA MET A 286 31.70 -23.81 -25.50
C MET A 286 30.18 -23.91 -25.75
N GLY A 287 29.77 -24.49 -26.88
CA GLY A 287 28.37 -24.78 -27.19
C GLY A 287 27.74 -25.75 -26.18
N ARG A 288 28.37 -26.91 -25.95
CA ARG A 288 27.91 -27.89 -24.94
C ARG A 288 27.87 -27.30 -23.54
N PHE A 289 28.88 -26.51 -23.17
CA PHE A 289 28.93 -25.80 -21.90
C PHE A 289 27.72 -24.87 -21.74
N SER A 290 27.41 -24.07 -22.77
CA SER A 290 26.23 -23.18 -22.78
C SER A 290 24.92 -23.96 -22.65
N ALA A 291 24.82 -25.16 -23.23
CA ALA A 291 23.65 -26.02 -23.06
C ALA A 291 23.51 -26.50 -21.61
N TRP A 292 24.60 -26.92 -20.96
CA TRP A 292 24.59 -27.31 -19.54
C TRP A 292 24.27 -26.14 -18.61
N VAL A 293 24.76 -24.94 -18.90
CA VAL A 293 24.34 -23.71 -18.20
C VAL A 293 22.83 -23.52 -18.32
N GLY A 294 22.27 -23.65 -19.53
CA GLY A 294 20.82 -23.55 -19.76
C GLY A 294 20.02 -24.59 -18.97
N VAL A 295 20.43 -25.86 -18.97
CA VAL A 295 19.78 -26.93 -18.19
C VAL A 295 19.86 -26.64 -16.69
N GLY A 296 21.03 -26.23 -16.20
CA GLY A 296 21.23 -25.86 -14.80
C GLY A 296 20.34 -24.69 -14.39
N GLN A 297 20.26 -23.65 -15.22
CA GLN A 297 19.41 -22.47 -14.98
C GLN A 297 17.94 -22.86 -14.93
N LEU A 298 17.48 -23.75 -15.82
CA LEU A 298 16.11 -24.26 -15.81
C LEU A 298 15.79 -25.01 -14.52
N VAL A 299 16.63 -25.98 -14.14
CA VAL A 299 16.42 -26.82 -12.95
C VAL A 299 16.45 -25.97 -11.68
N LEU A 300 17.45 -25.11 -11.51
CA LEU A 300 17.59 -24.29 -10.31
C LEU A 300 16.51 -23.21 -10.21
N SER A 301 16.09 -22.62 -11.33
CA SER A 301 14.98 -21.64 -11.34
C SER A 301 13.64 -22.30 -11.01
N LEU A 302 13.40 -23.55 -11.43
CA LEU A 302 12.16 -24.27 -11.15
C LEU A 302 12.06 -24.81 -9.72
N PHE A 303 13.15 -25.37 -9.17
CA PHE A 303 13.10 -26.11 -7.90
C PHE A 303 13.71 -25.36 -6.71
N LEU A 304 14.76 -24.56 -6.92
CA LEU A 304 15.63 -24.10 -5.84
C LEU A 304 15.48 -22.61 -5.51
N SER A 305 15.18 -21.77 -6.50
CA SER A 305 15.00 -20.31 -6.35
C SER A 305 13.95 -19.95 -5.29
N GLY A 306 12.71 -20.47 -5.44
CA GLY A 306 11.63 -20.19 -4.49
C GLY A 306 11.86 -20.80 -3.10
N THR A 307 12.45 -22.00 -3.03
CA THR A 307 12.68 -22.72 -1.77
C THR A 307 13.78 -22.07 -0.93
N ILE A 308 14.91 -21.71 -1.53
CA ILE A 308 16.04 -21.10 -0.79
C ILE A 308 15.62 -19.76 -0.20
N LEU A 309 14.98 -18.94 -1.01
CA LEU A 309 14.62 -17.58 -0.63
C LEU A 309 13.52 -17.55 0.43
N SER A 310 12.56 -18.47 0.39
CA SER A 310 11.47 -18.57 1.37
C SER A 310 11.87 -19.28 2.67
N ARG A 311 12.72 -20.32 2.62
CA ARG A 311 13.05 -21.16 3.79
C ARG A 311 14.33 -20.74 4.51
N PHE A 312 15.36 -20.31 3.78
CA PHE A 312 16.68 -19.99 4.35
C PHE A 312 16.98 -18.48 4.36
N GLY A 313 16.13 -17.68 3.72
CA GLY A 313 16.19 -16.22 3.72
C GLY A 313 17.26 -15.61 2.80
N LEU A 314 17.32 -14.28 2.79
CA LEU A 314 18.15 -13.49 1.86
C LEU A 314 19.66 -13.72 2.03
N ALA A 315 20.14 -13.88 3.26
CA ALA A 315 21.55 -14.11 3.55
C ALA A 315 22.06 -15.42 2.92
N ALA A 316 21.24 -16.47 2.98
CA ALA A 316 21.56 -17.76 2.37
C ALA A 316 21.55 -17.66 0.85
N ALA A 317 20.56 -17.00 0.26
CA ALA A 317 20.49 -16.79 -1.19
C ALA A 317 21.73 -16.07 -1.75
N LEU A 318 22.26 -15.08 -1.04
CA LEU A 318 23.48 -14.36 -1.41
C LEU A 318 24.78 -15.16 -1.21
N ALA A 319 24.76 -16.19 -0.35
CA ALA A 319 25.94 -16.99 0.00
C ALA A 319 26.06 -18.29 -0.80
N VAL A 320 24.98 -18.81 -1.39
CA VAL A 320 25.02 -20.09 -2.13
C VAL A 320 25.99 -20.06 -3.31
N LEU A 321 26.00 -18.98 -4.10
CA LEU A 321 26.92 -18.84 -5.23
C LEU A 321 28.39 -18.90 -4.79
N PRO A 322 28.86 -18.06 -3.84
CA PRO A 322 30.26 -18.14 -3.43
C PRO A 322 30.62 -19.43 -2.70
N TRP A 323 29.67 -20.12 -2.06
CA TRP A 323 29.90 -21.48 -1.55
C TRP A 323 30.12 -22.50 -2.67
N ALA A 324 29.26 -22.50 -3.69
CA ALA A 324 29.37 -23.42 -4.82
C ALA A 324 30.68 -23.18 -5.61
N CYS A 325 30.99 -21.92 -5.90
CA CYS A 325 32.24 -21.55 -6.56
C CYS A 325 33.45 -21.82 -5.65
N GLY A 326 33.35 -21.51 -4.36
CA GLY A 326 34.43 -21.71 -3.39
C GLY A 326 34.78 -23.18 -3.21
N PHE A 327 33.79 -24.07 -3.21
CA PHE A 327 34.02 -25.51 -3.18
C PHE A 327 34.79 -25.98 -4.42
N ALA A 328 34.37 -25.57 -5.62
CA ALA A 328 35.06 -25.91 -6.87
C ALA A 328 36.49 -25.34 -6.92
N VAL A 329 36.69 -24.08 -6.51
CA VAL A 329 37.99 -23.41 -6.50
C VAL A 329 38.93 -24.00 -5.44
N SER A 330 38.44 -24.30 -4.24
CA SER A 330 39.23 -24.97 -3.20
C SER A 330 39.67 -26.37 -3.63
N GLY A 331 38.78 -27.11 -4.30
CA GLY A 331 39.12 -28.35 -4.98
C GLY A 331 40.19 -28.15 -6.04
N ALA A 332 40.10 -27.08 -6.85
CA ALA A 332 41.08 -26.79 -7.90
C ALA A 332 42.47 -26.51 -7.31
N VAL A 333 42.55 -25.73 -6.23
CA VAL A 333 43.82 -25.48 -5.51
C VAL A 333 44.39 -26.78 -4.94
N GLY A 334 43.55 -27.64 -4.36
CA GLY A 334 43.97 -28.96 -3.87
C GLY A 334 44.46 -29.88 -4.99
N ALA A 335 43.72 -29.98 -6.09
CA ALA A 335 44.09 -30.78 -7.26
C ALA A 335 45.40 -30.29 -7.89
N LEU A 336 45.62 -28.97 -7.93
CA LEU A 336 46.86 -28.39 -8.39
C LEU A 336 48.06 -28.83 -7.54
N SER A 337 47.91 -28.84 -6.20
CA SER A 337 48.98 -29.23 -5.28
C SER A 337 49.34 -30.72 -5.36
N LEU A 338 48.38 -31.58 -5.74
CA LEU A 338 48.54 -33.03 -5.77
C LEU A 338 48.90 -33.58 -7.16
N PHE A 339 48.34 -32.99 -8.23
CA PHE A 339 48.36 -33.55 -9.58
C PHE A 339 48.73 -32.52 -10.67
N GLY A 340 49.11 -31.29 -10.29
CA GLY A 340 49.47 -30.22 -11.23
C GLY A 340 48.27 -29.68 -12.02
N THR A 341 48.53 -29.03 -13.15
CA THR A 341 47.50 -28.39 -14.01
C THR A 341 46.79 -29.38 -14.94
N GLY A 342 46.74 -30.67 -14.60
CA GLY A 342 46.13 -31.72 -15.42
C GLY A 342 44.60 -31.65 -15.50
N GLY A 343 43.97 -32.69 -16.06
CA GLY A 343 42.52 -32.71 -16.34
C GLY A 343 41.62 -32.49 -15.11
N GLY A 344 42.05 -32.87 -13.90
CA GLY A 344 41.31 -32.59 -12.67
C GLY A 344 41.17 -31.09 -12.37
N PHE A 345 42.25 -30.32 -12.56
CA PHE A 345 42.23 -28.86 -12.39
C PHE A 345 41.29 -28.21 -13.41
N PHE A 346 41.34 -28.64 -14.68
CA PHE A 346 40.44 -28.15 -15.73
C PHE A 346 38.98 -28.32 -15.34
N TRP A 347 38.54 -29.54 -15.02
CA TRP A 347 37.13 -29.80 -14.72
C TRP A 347 36.62 -29.05 -13.49
N LEU A 348 37.48 -28.76 -12.51
CA LEU A 348 37.12 -27.97 -11.34
C LEU A 348 36.93 -26.48 -11.68
N ILE A 349 37.74 -25.91 -12.57
CA ILE A 349 37.52 -24.55 -13.08
C ILE A 349 36.25 -24.48 -13.94
N ILE A 350 35.99 -25.48 -14.79
CA ILE A 350 34.74 -25.59 -15.55
C ILE A 350 33.54 -25.68 -14.60
N ALA A 351 33.64 -26.48 -13.53
CA ALA A 351 32.59 -26.59 -12.51
C ALA A 351 32.38 -25.26 -11.77
N ALA A 352 33.44 -24.51 -11.46
CA ALA A 352 33.35 -23.18 -10.85
C ALA A 352 32.61 -22.19 -11.78
N LYS A 353 32.96 -22.15 -13.07
CA LYS A 353 32.29 -21.29 -14.06
C LYS A 353 30.83 -21.69 -14.27
N LEU A 354 30.55 -22.99 -14.33
CA LEU A 354 29.17 -23.50 -14.41
C LEU A 354 28.35 -23.09 -13.19
N ALA A 355 28.92 -23.21 -11.99
CA ALA A 355 28.27 -22.78 -10.75
C ALA A 355 28.02 -21.27 -10.77
N ASP A 356 28.99 -20.45 -11.15
CA ASP A 356 28.81 -18.99 -11.24
C ASP A 356 27.65 -18.62 -12.18
N GLU A 357 27.68 -19.06 -13.43
CA GLU A 357 26.66 -18.73 -14.44
C GLU A 357 25.24 -19.17 -14.03
N VAL A 358 25.13 -20.37 -13.45
CA VAL A 358 23.84 -20.93 -13.11
C VAL A 358 23.26 -20.31 -11.84
N PHE A 359 24.04 -20.21 -10.75
CA PHE A 359 23.56 -19.64 -9.49
C PHE A 359 23.40 -18.12 -9.56
N ARG A 360 24.20 -17.42 -10.37
CA ARG A 360 24.08 -15.96 -10.58
C ARG A 360 22.72 -15.61 -11.17
N ALA A 361 22.32 -16.31 -12.23
CA ALA A 361 21.04 -16.11 -12.89
C ALA A 361 19.87 -16.58 -12.02
N ALA A 362 19.96 -17.77 -11.39
CA ALA A 362 18.85 -18.38 -10.68
C ALA A 362 18.60 -17.79 -9.27
N LEU A 363 19.64 -17.31 -8.57
CA LEU A 363 19.56 -16.85 -7.18
C LEU A 363 20.04 -15.41 -6.98
N LEU A 364 21.23 -15.07 -7.46
CA LEU A 364 21.87 -13.79 -7.13
C LEU A 364 21.09 -12.59 -7.72
N GLY A 365 20.66 -12.69 -8.99
CA GLY A 365 19.85 -11.66 -9.64
C GLY A 365 18.56 -11.34 -8.85
N PRO A 366 17.71 -12.34 -8.56
CA PRO A 366 16.55 -12.16 -7.69
C PRO A 366 16.88 -11.62 -6.28
N ALA A 367 17.95 -12.09 -5.66
CA ALA A 367 18.37 -11.64 -4.33
C ALA A 367 18.79 -10.15 -4.32
N PHE A 368 19.52 -9.69 -5.33
CA PHE A 368 19.84 -8.26 -5.48
C PHE A 368 18.61 -7.39 -5.62
N ARG A 369 17.57 -7.86 -6.34
CA ARG A 369 16.30 -7.13 -6.43
C ARG A 369 15.62 -6.94 -5.08
N ILE A 370 15.70 -7.93 -4.20
CA ILE A 370 15.15 -7.84 -2.83
C ILE A 370 15.96 -6.89 -1.96
N LEU A 371 17.28 -6.81 -2.15
CA LEU A 371 18.12 -5.84 -1.44
C LEU A 371 17.75 -4.38 -1.77
N TYR A 372 17.09 -4.11 -2.90
CA TYR A 372 16.60 -2.77 -3.22
C TYR A 372 15.31 -2.42 -2.47
N GLN A 373 14.50 -3.40 -2.06
CA GLN A 373 13.14 -3.18 -1.53
C GLN A 373 13.04 -2.31 -0.24
N PRO A 374 14.00 -2.34 0.70
CA PRO A 374 13.94 -1.50 1.91
C PRO A 374 14.24 -0.02 1.70
N LEU A 375 14.72 0.39 0.52
CA LEU A 375 14.97 1.79 0.20
C LEU A 375 13.64 2.52 -0.06
N PRO A 376 13.54 3.84 0.20
CA PRO A 376 12.37 4.64 -0.19
C PRO A 376 12.06 4.49 -1.69
N GLU A 377 10.78 4.48 -2.07
CA GLU A 377 10.34 4.30 -3.48
C GLU A 377 11.04 5.29 -4.44
N ASP A 378 11.38 6.48 -3.94
CA ASP A 378 12.03 7.56 -4.68
C ASP A 378 13.53 7.30 -4.92
N GLU A 379 14.18 6.51 -4.06
CA GLU A 379 15.62 6.20 -4.10
C GLU A 379 15.91 4.86 -4.78
N GLN A 380 14.97 3.90 -4.75
CA GLN A 380 15.13 2.55 -5.32
C GLN A 380 15.55 2.60 -6.79
N PHE A 381 14.85 3.39 -7.59
CA PHE A 381 15.09 3.49 -9.02
C PHE A 381 16.43 4.15 -9.34
N VAL A 382 16.76 5.24 -8.62
CA VAL A 382 18.03 5.97 -8.82
C VAL A 382 19.22 5.08 -8.42
N PHE A 383 19.08 4.34 -7.32
CA PHE A 383 20.11 3.44 -6.85
C PHE A 383 20.31 2.25 -7.80
N GLN A 384 19.23 1.62 -8.26
CA GLN A 384 19.30 0.53 -9.24
C GLN A 384 19.93 1.02 -10.57
N ALA A 385 19.48 2.16 -11.09
CA ALA A 385 20.02 2.73 -12.33
C ALA A 385 21.52 3.06 -12.21
N ARG A 386 21.97 3.58 -11.07
CA ARG A 386 23.41 3.86 -10.83
C ARG A 386 24.22 2.58 -10.59
N ALA A 387 23.65 1.58 -9.94
CA ALA A 387 24.29 0.28 -9.78
C ALA A 387 24.60 -0.35 -11.14
N GLU A 388 23.61 -0.40 -12.02
CA GLU A 388 23.74 -1.02 -13.34
C GLU A 388 24.59 -0.18 -14.32
N SER A 389 24.56 1.16 -14.23
CA SER A 389 25.27 2.04 -15.19
C SER A 389 26.65 2.53 -14.78
N VAL A 390 26.95 2.53 -13.47
CA VAL A 390 28.22 3.04 -12.94
C VAL A 390 28.95 1.96 -12.15
N ILE A 391 28.28 1.29 -11.20
CA ILE A 391 28.94 0.35 -10.29
C ILE A 391 29.37 -0.93 -11.04
N ASP A 392 28.51 -1.52 -11.85
CA ASP A 392 28.84 -2.75 -12.58
C ASP A 392 29.95 -2.52 -13.64
N PRO A 393 29.90 -1.49 -14.51
CA PRO A 393 31.01 -1.18 -15.42
C PRO A 393 32.30 -0.79 -14.69
N ALA A 394 32.22 -0.04 -13.59
CA ALA A 394 33.40 0.28 -12.79
C ALA A 394 33.99 -0.98 -12.14
N GLY A 395 33.16 -1.88 -11.64
CA GLY A 395 33.56 -3.18 -11.11
C GLY A 395 34.26 -4.04 -12.16
N ALA A 396 33.73 -4.06 -13.39
CA ALA A 396 34.37 -4.72 -14.53
C ALA A 396 35.73 -4.10 -14.88
N GLY A 397 35.82 -2.76 -14.94
CA GLY A 397 37.07 -2.05 -15.19
C GLY A 397 38.12 -2.26 -14.11
N LEU A 398 37.72 -2.26 -12.83
CA LEU A 398 38.60 -2.54 -11.69
C LEU A 398 39.09 -3.98 -11.68
N ALA A 399 38.20 -4.95 -11.92
CA ALA A 399 38.56 -6.36 -12.01
C ALA A 399 39.49 -6.63 -13.20
N GLY A 400 39.18 -6.06 -14.38
CA GLY A 400 40.00 -6.14 -15.58
C GLY A 400 41.37 -5.47 -15.39
N GLY A 401 41.42 -4.30 -14.74
CA GLY A 401 42.67 -3.62 -14.42
C GLY A 401 43.54 -4.37 -13.42
N LEU A 402 42.93 -4.97 -12.38
CA LEU A 402 43.65 -5.83 -11.45
C LEU A 402 44.15 -7.11 -12.13
N LEU A 403 43.33 -7.75 -12.95
CA LEU A 403 43.76 -8.90 -13.75
C LEU A 403 44.93 -8.52 -14.66
N LEU A 404 44.86 -7.38 -15.34
CA LEU A 404 45.93 -6.88 -16.20
C LEU A 404 47.22 -6.65 -15.42
N LEU A 405 47.15 -6.03 -14.24
CA LEU A 405 48.31 -5.85 -13.36
C LEU A 405 48.91 -7.20 -12.96
N LEU A 406 48.08 -8.14 -12.51
CA LEU A 406 48.55 -9.44 -12.02
C LEU A 406 49.10 -10.32 -13.14
N THR A 407 48.45 -10.37 -14.30
CA THR A 407 48.80 -11.30 -15.39
C THR A 407 49.83 -10.73 -16.35
N VAL A 408 49.76 -9.44 -16.68
CA VAL A 408 50.66 -8.81 -17.66
C VAL A 408 51.86 -8.17 -16.97
N ALA A 409 51.65 -7.38 -15.91
CA ALA A 409 52.75 -6.67 -15.26
C ALA A 409 53.56 -7.56 -14.30
N TRP A 410 52.90 -8.44 -13.56
CA TRP A 410 53.53 -9.32 -12.56
C TRP A 410 53.62 -10.79 -12.98
N ALA A 411 53.09 -11.16 -14.15
CA ALA A 411 53.12 -12.52 -14.70
C ALA A 411 52.70 -13.62 -13.69
N VAL A 412 51.71 -13.32 -12.85
CA VAL A 412 51.25 -14.20 -11.78
C VAL A 412 50.62 -15.47 -12.37
N PRO A 413 51.04 -16.68 -11.94
CA PRO A 413 50.49 -17.92 -12.45
C PRO A 413 48.99 -18.09 -12.13
N PRO A 414 48.20 -18.78 -12.97
CA PRO A 414 46.77 -19.03 -12.75
C PRO A 414 46.42 -19.71 -11.41
N ALA A 415 47.38 -20.46 -10.86
CA ALA A 415 47.32 -21.03 -9.52
C ALA A 415 47.06 -20.00 -8.42
N TRP A 416 47.82 -18.90 -8.43
CA TRP A 416 47.71 -17.83 -7.45
C TRP A 416 46.45 -16.99 -7.66
N LEU A 417 45.99 -16.88 -8.91
CA LEU A 417 44.70 -16.28 -9.23
C LEU A 417 43.53 -17.07 -8.63
N CYS A 418 43.62 -18.41 -8.55
CA CYS A 418 42.64 -19.25 -7.85
C CYS A 418 42.63 -18.98 -6.33
N GLY A 419 43.82 -18.81 -5.72
CA GLY A 419 43.94 -18.42 -4.31
C GLY A 419 43.35 -17.04 -4.03
N LEU A 420 43.58 -16.08 -4.92
CA LEU A 420 43.00 -14.74 -4.83
C LEU A 420 41.47 -14.77 -5.03
N LEU A 421 40.97 -15.56 -5.97
CA LEU A 421 39.54 -15.80 -6.16
C LEU A 421 38.92 -16.40 -4.89
N ALA A 422 39.55 -17.40 -4.28
CA ALA A 422 39.09 -17.97 -3.01
C ALA A 422 39.02 -16.91 -1.90
N LEU A 423 40.00 -16.00 -1.81
CA LEU A 423 39.97 -14.88 -0.88
C LEU A 423 38.77 -13.94 -1.13
N PHE A 424 38.49 -13.60 -2.39
CA PHE A 424 37.32 -12.79 -2.74
C PHE A 424 36.00 -13.48 -2.36
N LEU A 425 35.90 -14.80 -2.60
CA LEU A 425 34.71 -15.58 -2.23
C LEU A 425 34.49 -15.65 -0.71
N VAL A 426 35.56 -15.78 0.08
CA VAL A 426 35.49 -15.71 1.55
C VAL A 426 35.02 -14.32 2.00
N GLY A 427 35.59 -13.25 1.44
CA GLY A 427 35.13 -11.88 1.68
C GLY A 427 33.64 -11.70 1.36
N TRP A 428 33.18 -12.30 0.26
CA TRP A 428 31.78 -12.24 -0.16
C TRP A 428 30.89 -12.89 0.90
N ILE A 429 31.22 -14.10 1.33
CA ILE A 429 30.42 -14.83 2.34
C ILE A 429 30.29 -14.01 3.64
N VAL A 430 31.37 -13.32 4.06
CA VAL A 430 31.35 -12.44 5.25
C VAL A 430 30.42 -11.25 5.03
N VAL A 431 30.53 -10.56 3.90
CA VAL A 431 29.68 -9.39 3.56
C VAL A 431 28.21 -9.81 3.42
N ALA A 432 27.92 -10.93 2.75
CA ALA A 432 26.57 -11.46 2.58
C ALA A 432 25.90 -11.77 3.93
N ARG A 433 26.62 -12.37 4.87
CA ARG A 433 26.12 -12.59 6.25
C ARG A 433 25.82 -11.29 6.97
N LYS A 434 26.73 -10.30 6.92
CA LYS A 434 26.52 -8.97 7.52
C LYS A 434 25.32 -8.26 6.89
N MET A 435 25.14 -8.37 5.57
CA MET A 435 24.05 -7.77 4.83
C MET A 435 22.70 -8.36 5.23
N GLY A 436 22.62 -9.68 5.39
CA GLY A 436 21.41 -10.36 5.88
C GLY A 436 20.95 -9.86 7.26
N GLY A 437 21.89 -9.65 8.19
CA GLY A 437 21.59 -9.10 9.51
C GLY A 437 21.12 -7.64 9.46
N GLU A 438 21.77 -6.79 8.64
CA GLU A 438 21.42 -5.38 8.53
C GLU A 438 20.08 -5.17 7.78
N TYR A 439 19.78 -5.99 6.77
CA TYR A 439 18.48 -6.04 6.10
C TYR A 439 17.34 -6.30 7.11
N GLY A 440 17.49 -7.31 7.98
CA GLY A 440 16.49 -7.60 9.02
C GLY A 440 16.27 -6.43 9.97
N ARG A 441 17.35 -5.74 10.39
CA ARG A 441 17.26 -4.55 11.26
C ARG A 441 16.62 -3.34 10.57
N ARG A 442 16.85 -3.16 9.26
CA ARG A 442 16.24 -2.07 8.47
C ARG A 442 14.78 -2.32 8.19
N LEU A 443 14.43 -3.55 7.84
CA LEU A 443 13.03 -3.95 7.68
C LEU A 443 12.28 -3.76 9.00
N ALA A 444 12.86 -4.19 10.13
CA ALA A 444 12.30 -3.94 11.46
C ALA A 444 12.12 -2.43 11.71
N ARG A 445 13.16 -1.61 11.51
CA ARG A 445 13.10 -0.14 11.68
C ARG A 445 12.11 0.56 10.75
N ALA A 446 11.98 0.11 9.49
CA ALA A 446 11.03 0.64 8.53
C ALA A 446 9.58 0.31 8.94
N LEU A 447 9.36 -0.89 9.49
CA LEU A 447 8.08 -1.30 10.08
C LEU A 447 7.77 -0.54 11.38
N THR A 448 8.78 -0.26 12.22
CA THR A 448 8.62 0.54 13.44
C THR A 448 8.36 2.01 13.12
N ARG A 449 9.06 2.59 12.13
CA ARG A 449 8.81 3.98 11.67
C ARG A 449 7.42 4.14 11.07
N ARG A 450 6.91 3.16 10.32
CA ARG A 450 5.51 3.14 9.85
C ARG A 450 4.48 3.07 10.98
N ARG A 451 4.83 2.50 12.13
CA ARG A 451 3.97 2.49 13.34
C ARG A 451 4.09 3.77 14.18
N LEU A 452 5.22 4.47 14.13
CA LEU A 452 5.50 5.66 14.93
C LEU A 452 5.17 7.00 14.23
N SER A 453 5.06 7.01 12.89
CA SER A 453 4.61 8.19 12.14
C SER A 453 3.14 8.56 12.38
N GLY A 454 2.44 7.86 13.28
CA GLY A 454 1.10 8.22 13.73
C GLY A 454 1.03 9.11 14.98
N THR A 455 2.11 9.35 15.75
CA THR A 455 1.92 10.07 17.05
C THR A 455 3.14 10.68 17.75
N ALA A 456 4.24 10.99 17.07
CA ALA A 456 5.27 11.85 17.68
C ALA A 456 6.07 12.58 16.62
N LEU A 457 5.70 13.84 16.36
CA LEU A 457 6.58 14.81 15.72
C LEU A 457 7.66 15.16 16.75
N THR A 458 8.84 14.55 16.64
CA THR A 458 10.05 15.15 17.18
C THR A 458 10.36 16.36 16.31
N LEU A 459 9.88 17.54 16.73
CA LEU A 459 10.22 18.80 16.08
C LEU A 459 11.73 19.01 16.24
N ASP A 460 12.43 19.12 15.12
CA ASP A 460 13.83 19.56 15.14
C ASP A 460 13.91 21.06 15.47
N ASP A 461 15.09 21.54 15.88
CA ASP A 461 15.27 22.95 16.25
C ASP A 461 14.97 23.92 15.09
N ALA A 462 15.11 23.46 13.83
CA ALA A 462 14.76 24.23 12.63
C ALA A 462 13.23 24.40 12.47
N SER A 463 12.45 23.34 12.74
CA SER A 463 10.98 23.39 12.72
C SER A 463 10.45 24.27 13.84
N VAL A 464 11.11 24.29 15.00
CA VAL A 464 10.75 25.18 16.12
C VAL A 464 10.99 26.64 15.76
N ALA A 465 12.12 26.97 15.12
CA ALA A 465 12.37 28.32 14.63
C ALA A 465 11.34 28.76 13.59
N LEU A 466 10.89 27.84 12.73
CA LEU A 466 9.80 28.09 11.77
C LEU A 466 8.46 28.32 12.48
N LEU A 467 8.14 27.53 13.51
CA LEU A 467 6.92 27.68 14.31
C LEU A 467 6.90 29.01 15.07
N LEU A 468 8.00 29.43 15.67
CA LEU A 468 8.13 30.75 16.31
C LEU A 468 7.94 31.89 15.29
N LYS A 469 8.46 31.73 14.07
CA LYS A 469 8.24 32.70 12.98
C LYS A 469 6.78 32.72 12.50
N MET A 470 6.12 31.56 12.42
CA MET A 470 4.69 31.47 12.08
C MET A 470 3.79 32.04 13.18
N ALA A 471 4.18 31.90 14.45
CA ALA A 471 3.46 32.50 15.59
C ALA A 471 3.47 34.05 15.57
N GLY A 472 4.39 34.67 14.85
CA GLY A 472 4.44 36.12 14.60
C GLY A 472 3.90 36.55 13.23
N SER A 473 3.26 35.66 12.48
CA SER A 473 2.69 35.97 11.16
C SER A 473 1.30 36.61 11.26
N ALA A 474 0.85 37.27 10.18
CA ALA A 474 -0.46 37.92 10.15
C ALA A 474 -1.65 36.96 9.91
N ASP A 475 -1.39 35.69 9.57
CA ASP A 475 -2.43 34.70 9.31
C ASP A 475 -2.92 34.03 10.61
N PRO A 476 -4.18 34.25 11.04
CA PRO A 476 -4.70 33.69 12.28
C PRO A 476 -4.63 32.15 12.33
N GLY A 477 -4.85 31.47 11.20
CA GLY A 477 -4.85 30.01 11.13
C GLY A 477 -3.46 29.42 11.36
N ALA A 478 -2.44 29.99 10.72
CA ALA A 478 -1.04 29.62 10.94
C ALA A 478 -0.57 29.91 12.38
N VAL A 479 -0.96 31.05 12.96
CA VAL A 479 -0.61 31.43 14.33
C VAL A 479 -1.22 30.45 15.34
N LEU A 480 -2.52 30.15 15.23
CA LEU A 480 -3.19 29.21 16.14
C LEU A 480 -2.58 27.80 16.05
N HIS A 481 -2.26 27.33 14.84
CA HIS A 481 -1.62 26.04 14.66
C HIS A 481 -0.20 25.99 15.24
N ALA A 482 0.58 27.07 15.04
CA ALA A 482 1.91 27.18 15.61
C ALA A 482 1.88 27.20 17.14
N LEU A 483 0.97 27.97 17.75
CA LEU A 483 0.83 28.06 19.20
C LEU A 483 0.35 26.74 19.83
N ASP A 484 -0.57 26.00 19.20
CA ASP A 484 -1.02 24.66 19.67
C ASP A 484 0.12 23.61 19.61
N LEU A 485 0.98 23.68 18.59
CA LEU A 485 2.17 22.83 18.50
C LEU A 485 3.25 23.21 19.53
N LEU A 486 3.41 24.50 19.81
CA LEU A 486 4.37 25.00 20.81
C LEU A 486 3.90 24.71 22.25
N GLU A 487 2.60 24.74 22.54
CA GLU A 487 2.02 24.33 23.84
C GLU A 487 2.39 22.88 24.17
N ARG A 488 2.23 21.97 23.20
CA ARG A 488 2.54 20.54 23.35
C ARG A 488 4.03 20.25 23.50
N ALA A 489 4.88 21.19 23.11
CA ALA A 489 6.33 21.09 23.23
C ALA A 489 6.88 21.60 24.58
N ASP A 490 6.01 22.11 25.47
CA ASP A 490 6.32 22.57 26.85
C ASP A 490 7.57 23.46 26.94
N ARG A 491 7.57 24.56 26.18
CA ARG A 491 8.72 25.48 26.08
C ARG A 491 8.72 26.55 27.18
N PRO A 492 9.91 26.96 27.67
CA PRO A 492 10.03 27.97 28.73
C PRO A 492 9.54 29.37 28.31
N GLU A 493 9.50 29.69 27.02
CA GLU A 493 9.02 30.99 26.50
C GLU A 493 7.49 31.13 26.47
N TRP A 494 6.76 30.08 26.86
CA TRP A 494 5.29 30.00 26.76
C TRP A 494 4.53 31.20 27.37
N PRO A 495 4.86 31.71 28.57
CA PRO A 495 4.15 32.86 29.15
C PRO A 495 4.29 34.15 28.33
N GLN A 496 5.41 34.32 27.64
CA GLN A 496 5.70 35.50 26.80
C GLN A 496 4.94 35.43 25.48
N LEU A 497 4.84 34.23 24.89
CA LEU A 497 4.03 33.98 23.69
C LEU A 497 2.54 34.25 23.94
N LEU A 498 2.01 33.85 25.11
CA LEU A 498 0.63 34.18 25.50
C LEU A 498 0.41 35.69 25.65
N ALA A 499 1.36 36.40 26.27
CA ALA A 499 1.28 37.86 26.42
C ALA A 499 1.35 38.61 25.07
N ALA A 500 2.06 38.06 24.08
CA ALA A 500 2.11 38.59 22.72
C ALA A 500 0.80 38.30 21.96
N ALA A 501 0.25 37.09 22.09
CA ALA A 501 -1.00 36.69 21.44
C ALA A 501 -2.21 37.53 21.91
N LEU A 502 -2.21 38.02 23.16
CA LEU A 502 -3.22 38.96 23.67
C LEU A 502 -3.25 40.31 22.93
N ARG A 503 -2.17 40.70 22.25
CA ARG A 503 -2.05 41.97 21.53
C ARG A 503 -2.20 41.82 20.02
N HIS A 504 -2.51 40.61 19.55
CA HIS A 504 -2.62 40.32 18.12
C HIS A 504 -3.85 41.02 17.51
N GLU A 505 -3.75 41.44 16.24
CA GLU A 505 -4.82 42.17 15.55
C GLU A 505 -6.11 41.32 15.40
N ALA A 506 -5.93 40.02 15.12
CA ALA A 506 -7.04 39.08 14.98
C ALA A 506 -7.76 38.77 16.31
N GLU A 507 -9.08 38.89 16.32
CA GLU A 507 -9.95 38.55 17.46
C GLU A 507 -9.81 37.08 17.89
N GLU A 508 -9.72 36.14 16.94
CA GLU A 508 -9.65 34.70 17.20
C GLU A 508 -8.40 34.32 18.01
N VAL A 509 -7.26 34.95 17.71
CA VAL A 509 -5.98 34.71 18.42
C VAL A 509 -6.04 35.27 19.84
N ARG A 510 -6.65 36.46 20.03
CA ARG A 510 -6.84 37.06 21.36
C ARG A 510 -7.75 36.21 22.24
N LEU A 511 -8.88 35.75 21.70
CA LEU A 511 -9.81 34.87 22.42
C LEU A 511 -9.15 33.54 22.81
N TRP A 512 -8.38 32.95 21.90
CA TRP A 512 -7.64 31.72 22.17
C TRP A 512 -6.61 31.90 23.28
N ALA A 513 -5.87 33.01 23.29
CA ALA A 513 -4.89 33.32 24.33
C ALA A 513 -5.55 33.53 25.71
N ILE A 514 -6.67 34.26 25.77
CA ILE A 514 -7.45 34.48 27.00
C ILE A 514 -7.93 33.15 27.58
N GLU A 515 -8.47 32.26 26.74
CA GLU A 515 -8.96 30.95 27.17
C GLU A 515 -7.82 30.10 27.78
N ARG A 516 -6.64 30.10 27.16
CA ARG A 516 -5.46 29.38 27.67
C ARG A 516 -4.94 29.97 28.98
N ILE A 517 -4.89 31.30 29.09
CA ILE A 517 -4.49 31.98 30.32
C ILE A 517 -5.42 31.61 31.48
N GLY A 518 -6.74 31.63 31.28
CA GLY A 518 -7.72 31.24 32.29
C GLY A 518 -7.56 29.80 32.80
N ARG A 519 -6.90 28.90 32.05
CA ARG A 519 -6.63 27.51 32.43
C ARG A 519 -5.30 27.31 33.18
N THR A 520 -4.36 28.26 33.12
CA THR A 520 -3.01 28.09 33.70
C THR A 520 -2.97 28.12 35.23
N GLY A 521 -4.02 28.60 35.90
CA GLY A 521 -4.21 28.52 37.36
C GLY A 521 -3.14 29.19 38.23
N THR A 522 -2.18 29.91 37.64
CA THR A 522 -1.04 30.50 38.34
C THR A 522 -1.40 31.89 38.90
N ARG A 523 -1.23 32.08 40.21
CA ARG A 523 -1.48 33.34 40.94
C ARG A 523 -0.23 34.24 41.09
N SER A 524 0.79 34.04 40.26
CA SER A 524 2.10 34.67 40.38
C SER A 524 2.33 35.64 39.21
N PRO A 525 3.00 36.79 39.40
CA PRO A 525 3.05 37.86 38.39
C PRO A 525 3.56 37.33 37.05
N ALA A 526 2.63 37.18 36.13
CA ALA A 526 2.89 36.68 34.79
C ALA A 526 2.89 37.85 33.79
N PRO A 527 3.69 37.78 32.71
CA PRO A 527 3.82 38.87 31.74
C PRO A 527 2.51 39.24 31.01
N TRP A 528 1.47 38.41 31.13
CA TRP A 528 0.15 38.61 30.55
C TRP A 528 -0.86 39.34 31.46
N GLU A 529 -0.55 39.62 32.73
CA GLU A 529 -1.51 40.25 33.67
C GLU A 529 -1.95 41.66 33.26
N ALA A 530 -0.99 42.53 32.92
CA ALA A 530 -1.30 43.91 32.51
C ALA A 530 -2.08 43.97 31.18
N PRO A 531 -1.71 43.18 30.13
CA PRO A 531 -2.54 43.05 28.93
C PRO A 531 -3.95 42.52 29.21
N LEU A 532 -4.11 41.52 30.08
CA LEU A 532 -5.42 40.96 30.41
C LEU A 532 -6.31 41.98 31.14
N ARG A 533 -5.74 42.74 32.09
CA ARG A 533 -6.42 43.83 32.80
C ARG A 533 -6.99 44.90 31.86
N ALA A 534 -6.23 45.26 30.83
CA ALA A 534 -6.65 46.26 29.85
C ALA A 534 -7.85 45.80 29.00
N LEU A 535 -8.03 44.50 28.80
CA LEU A 535 -9.03 43.93 27.90
C LEU A 535 -10.41 43.74 28.54
N TRP A 536 -10.54 43.64 29.86
CA TRP A 536 -11.85 43.42 30.51
C TRP A 536 -12.61 44.70 30.84
N ILE A 537 -11.99 45.87 30.74
CA ILE A 537 -12.64 47.17 30.95
C ILE A 537 -13.29 47.57 29.61
N PRO A 538 -14.62 47.69 29.50
CA PRO A 538 -15.28 47.70 28.18
C PRO A 538 -14.96 48.96 27.33
N GLY A 539 -14.35 48.75 26.17
CA GLY A 539 -14.26 49.70 25.06
C GLY A 539 -15.30 49.41 23.96
N GLY A 540 -16.59 49.66 24.22
CA GLY A 540 -17.65 49.56 23.20
C GLY A 540 -18.06 48.14 22.77
N ALA A 541 -19.03 48.06 21.83
CA ALA A 541 -19.73 46.82 21.47
C ALA A 541 -18.88 45.81 20.66
N ALA A 542 -17.91 46.30 19.86
CA ALA A 542 -17.03 45.45 19.06
C ALA A 542 -16.02 44.65 19.92
N GLU A 543 -15.76 45.09 21.15
CA GLU A 543 -14.86 44.42 22.10
C GLU A 543 -15.61 43.57 23.14
N ALA A 544 -16.94 43.53 23.10
CA ALA A 544 -17.75 42.88 24.15
C ALA A 544 -17.44 41.39 24.33
N ARG A 545 -17.14 40.66 23.25
CA ARG A 545 -16.78 39.22 23.32
C ARG A 545 -15.41 39.00 23.96
N ILE A 546 -14.43 39.85 23.64
CA ILE A 546 -13.09 39.81 24.23
C ILE A 546 -13.15 40.23 25.70
N ALA A 547 -13.88 41.31 26.01
CA ALA A 547 -14.05 41.80 27.38
C ALA A 547 -14.73 40.76 28.27
N ARG A 548 -15.76 40.09 27.76
CA ARG A 548 -16.42 38.96 28.45
C ARG A 548 -15.45 37.82 28.73
N ALA A 549 -14.68 37.38 27.72
CA ALA A 549 -13.70 36.30 27.89
C ALA A 549 -12.59 36.70 28.87
N ALA A 550 -12.09 37.94 28.78
CA ALA A 550 -11.05 38.48 29.65
C ALA A 550 -11.54 38.59 31.11
N LEU A 551 -12.78 39.04 31.31
CA LEU A 551 -13.43 39.05 32.62
C LEU A 551 -13.56 37.63 33.20
N GLY A 552 -14.00 36.67 32.38
CA GLY A 552 -14.08 35.26 32.77
C GLY A 552 -12.73 34.68 33.18
N ALA A 553 -11.67 34.92 32.40
CA ALA A 553 -10.31 34.50 32.75
C ALA A 553 -9.81 35.16 34.04
N ALA A 554 -10.10 36.45 34.23
CA ALA A 554 -9.67 37.21 35.40
C ALA A 554 -10.34 36.74 36.71
N ILE A 555 -11.62 36.39 36.64
CA ILE A 555 -12.37 35.80 37.77
C ILE A 555 -11.75 34.45 38.16
N ARG A 556 -11.41 33.59 37.20
CA ARG A 556 -10.77 32.28 37.46
C ARG A 556 -9.40 32.40 38.13
N LEU A 557 -8.63 33.41 37.73
CA LEU A 557 -7.33 33.73 38.33
C LEU A 557 -7.46 34.36 39.73
N GLY A 558 -8.66 34.78 40.13
CA GLY A 558 -8.94 35.32 41.46
C GLY A 558 -8.62 36.80 41.62
N HIS A 559 -8.61 37.59 40.54
CA HIS A 559 -8.40 39.03 40.64
C HIS A 559 -9.55 39.70 41.42
N ALA A 560 -9.25 40.25 42.61
CA ALA A 560 -10.22 40.87 43.50
C ALA A 560 -11.04 41.99 42.83
N GLU A 561 -10.43 42.78 41.95
CA GLU A 561 -11.09 43.84 41.18
C GLU A 561 -12.14 43.28 40.21
N ALA A 562 -11.81 42.21 39.47
CA ALA A 562 -12.71 41.57 38.51
C ALA A 562 -13.92 40.92 39.20
N LEU A 563 -13.70 40.31 40.38
CA LEU A 563 -14.76 39.71 41.20
C LEU A 563 -15.79 40.76 41.65
N ARG A 564 -15.33 41.89 42.21
CA ARG A 564 -16.20 42.99 42.64
C ARG A 564 -16.93 43.64 41.46
N PHE A 565 -16.23 43.84 40.34
CA PHE A 565 -16.80 44.41 39.12
C PHE A 565 -17.93 43.54 38.56
N ALA A 566 -17.71 42.22 38.48
CA ALA A 566 -18.70 41.27 37.96
C ALA A 566 -19.95 41.19 38.84
N GLN A 567 -19.81 41.16 40.18
CA GLN A 567 -20.95 41.14 41.11
C GLN A 567 -21.80 42.41 41.03
N ALA A 568 -21.16 43.59 40.95
CA ALA A 568 -21.88 44.86 40.89
C ALA A 568 -22.69 45.03 39.60
N ARG A 569 -22.19 44.51 38.46
CA ARG A 569 -22.84 44.67 37.15
C ARG A 569 -23.78 43.53 36.76
N PHE A 570 -23.73 42.40 37.48
CA PHE A 570 -24.46 41.17 37.16
C PHE A 570 -25.95 41.35 36.77
N PRO A 571 -26.78 42.15 37.48
CA PRO A 571 -28.20 42.29 37.16
C PRO A 571 -28.47 42.96 35.80
N GLY A 572 -27.52 43.73 35.28
CA GLY A 572 -27.64 44.46 34.00
C GLY A 572 -26.86 43.84 32.85
N CYS A 573 -26.29 42.64 33.02
CA CYS A 573 -25.53 41.94 31.99
C CYS A 573 -26.44 41.20 31.00
N ASP A 574 -25.99 41.10 29.74
CA ASP A 574 -26.59 40.22 28.74
C ASP A 574 -26.47 38.75 29.15
N GLY A 575 -27.34 37.89 28.59
CA GLY A 575 -27.40 36.47 28.96
C GLY A 575 -26.10 35.70 28.67
N GLU A 576 -25.26 36.14 27.72
CA GLU A 576 -23.94 35.52 27.50
C GLU A 576 -22.93 35.89 28.59
N THR A 577 -22.87 37.16 29.01
CA THR A 577 -21.97 37.57 30.09
C THR A 577 -22.41 37.00 31.44
N ARG A 578 -23.72 36.91 31.72
CA ARG A 578 -24.22 36.23 32.93
C ARG A 578 -23.73 34.78 33.00
N ARG A 579 -23.81 34.04 31.89
CA ARG A 579 -23.33 32.65 31.81
C ARG A 579 -21.83 32.52 32.04
N GLU A 580 -21.02 33.36 31.39
CA GLU A 580 -19.57 33.33 31.54
C GLU A 580 -19.14 33.72 32.96
N VAL A 581 -19.77 34.73 33.55
CA VAL A 581 -19.49 35.16 34.93
C VAL A 581 -19.82 34.05 35.92
N LEU A 582 -21.04 33.49 35.86
CA LEU A 582 -21.43 32.39 36.77
C LEU A 582 -20.49 31.17 36.61
N ALA A 583 -20.17 30.78 35.38
CA ALA A 583 -19.25 29.68 35.12
C ALA A 583 -17.83 29.98 35.65
N ALA A 584 -17.32 31.20 35.46
CA ALA A 584 -15.99 31.58 35.93
C ALA A 584 -15.91 31.62 37.47
N PHE A 585 -16.96 32.08 38.16
CA PHE A 585 -17.04 32.06 39.63
C PHE A 585 -17.01 30.62 40.16
N LEU A 586 -17.83 29.75 39.58
CA LEU A 586 -17.97 28.35 40.00
C LEU A 586 -16.77 27.47 39.61
N ALA A 587 -16.02 27.83 38.55
CA ALA A 587 -14.81 27.12 38.12
C ALA A 587 -13.56 27.46 38.96
N ARG A 588 -13.65 28.44 39.88
CA ARG A 588 -12.53 28.88 40.70
C ARG A 588 -12.09 27.73 41.63
N SER A 589 -10.82 27.34 41.54
CA SER A 589 -10.26 26.32 42.44
C SER A 589 -10.30 26.85 43.88
N ALA A 590 -10.96 26.09 44.77
CA ALA A 590 -11.23 26.47 46.15
C ALA A 590 -9.98 27.00 46.87
N PRO A 591 -10.06 28.09 47.64
CA PRO A 591 -9.02 28.40 48.61
C PRO A 591 -9.05 27.35 49.74
N ALA A 592 -7.87 26.92 50.18
CA ALA A 592 -7.75 26.39 51.54
C ALA A 592 -8.26 27.47 52.51
N PRO A 593 -9.02 27.11 53.56
CA PRO A 593 -9.55 28.09 54.49
C PRO A 593 -8.37 28.77 55.20
N GLU A 594 -8.14 30.05 54.90
CA GLU A 594 -7.42 30.89 55.84
C GLU A 594 -8.33 31.11 57.05
N GLU A 595 -7.77 30.85 58.22
CA GLU A 595 -8.43 30.93 59.51
C GLU A 595 -9.08 32.30 59.72
N GLY A 596 -10.39 32.31 59.95
CA GLY A 596 -11.10 33.42 60.57
C GLY A 596 -11.84 34.35 59.62
N GLY A 597 -13.09 34.01 59.31
CA GLY A 597 -14.04 34.94 58.70
C GLY A 597 -15.28 34.24 58.16
N VAL A 598 -16.32 34.11 58.99
CA VAL A 598 -17.67 33.71 58.55
C VAL A 598 -18.33 34.92 57.89
N GLU A 599 -17.92 35.24 56.67
CA GLU A 599 -18.73 36.00 55.73
C GLU A 599 -18.95 35.10 54.52
N SER A 600 -20.21 34.94 54.12
CA SER A 600 -20.64 34.16 52.96
C SER A 600 -19.78 34.50 51.75
N GLY A 601 -18.81 33.63 51.46
CA GLY A 601 -17.78 33.90 50.45
C GLY A 601 -18.38 34.08 49.04
N PRO A 602 -17.63 34.69 48.11
CA PRO A 602 -18.07 34.94 46.74
C PRO A 602 -18.54 33.70 45.97
N ASP A 603 -18.16 32.48 46.41
CA ASP A 603 -18.52 31.21 45.78
C ASP A 603 -19.96 30.76 46.13
N ALA A 604 -20.42 31.01 47.36
CA ALA A 604 -21.77 30.64 47.81
C ALA A 604 -22.88 31.39 47.05
N TRP A 605 -22.60 32.64 46.63
CA TRP A 605 -23.51 33.44 45.82
C TRP A 605 -23.77 32.81 44.43
N ALA A 606 -22.72 32.28 43.79
CA ALA A 606 -22.84 31.69 42.46
C ALA A 606 -23.58 30.34 42.52
N ASP A 607 -23.33 29.53 43.56
CA ASP A 607 -24.02 28.27 43.81
C ASP A 607 -25.52 28.46 44.02
N GLU A 608 -25.92 29.43 44.85
CA GLU A 608 -27.33 29.74 45.11
C GLU A 608 -28.05 30.18 43.82
N ARG A 609 -27.39 31.00 43.00
CA ARG A 609 -27.94 31.48 41.73
C ARG A 609 -28.09 30.38 40.69
N LEU A 610 -27.10 29.51 40.54
CA LEU A 610 -27.20 28.35 39.66
C LEU A 610 -28.33 27.42 40.12
N ALA A 611 -28.41 27.15 41.42
CA ALA A 611 -29.45 26.28 41.97
C ALA A 611 -30.87 26.87 41.85
N GLY A 612 -31.00 28.21 41.85
CA GLY A 612 -32.25 28.91 41.54
C GLY A 612 -32.65 28.79 40.07
N LEU A 613 -31.69 28.92 39.13
CA LEU A 613 -31.94 28.75 37.70
C LEU A 613 -32.40 27.33 37.35
N LEU A 614 -31.70 26.31 37.88
CA LEU A 614 -31.99 24.90 37.59
C LEU A 614 -33.34 24.45 38.19
N ARG A 615 -33.82 25.08 39.26
CA ARG A 615 -35.08 24.76 39.95
C ARG A 615 -36.25 25.69 39.59
N SER A 616 -36.05 26.65 38.69
CA SER A 616 -37.09 27.59 38.28
C SER A 616 -38.24 26.88 37.56
N GLY A 617 -39.47 27.35 37.79
CA GLY A 617 -40.66 26.89 37.08
C GLY A 617 -40.64 27.22 35.58
N THR A 618 -39.83 28.19 35.17
CA THR A 618 -39.74 28.66 33.78
C THR A 618 -38.68 27.88 33.00
N ALA A 619 -39.05 27.34 31.82
CA ALA A 619 -38.12 26.56 30.98
C ALA A 619 -36.89 27.36 30.54
N SER A 620 -37.05 28.66 30.26
CA SER A 620 -35.95 29.57 29.87
C SER A 620 -34.86 29.66 30.94
N ASP A 621 -35.23 29.71 32.22
CA ASP A 621 -34.28 29.81 33.33
C ASP A 621 -33.52 28.49 33.51
N ARG A 622 -34.21 27.36 33.37
CA ARG A 622 -33.58 26.03 33.40
C ARG A 622 -32.60 25.85 32.25
N LEU A 623 -32.93 26.31 31.04
CA LEU A 623 -32.03 26.33 29.89
C LEU A 623 -30.80 27.21 30.15
N GLU A 624 -30.98 28.38 30.80
CA GLU A 624 -29.87 29.25 31.18
C GLU A 624 -28.95 28.55 32.21
N GLY A 625 -29.52 27.88 33.21
CA GLY A 625 -28.77 27.07 34.18
C GLY A 625 -28.01 25.90 33.53
N ILE A 626 -28.62 25.18 32.60
CA ILE A 626 -27.97 24.10 31.85
C ILE A 626 -26.81 24.65 31.01
N ALA A 627 -26.95 25.83 30.43
CA ALA A 627 -25.88 26.47 29.67
C ALA A 627 -24.68 26.82 30.55
N VAL A 628 -24.91 27.24 31.80
CA VAL A 628 -23.84 27.43 32.81
C VAL A 628 -23.15 26.09 33.12
N LEU A 629 -23.91 25.03 33.41
CA LEU A 629 -23.37 23.69 33.65
C LEU A 629 -22.54 23.15 32.47
N THR A 630 -23.01 23.39 31.25
CA THR A 630 -22.30 22.97 30.02
C THR A 630 -20.95 23.68 29.91
N ARG A 631 -20.91 24.99 30.21
CA ARG A 631 -19.69 25.79 30.21
C ARG A 631 -18.72 25.30 31.27
N LEU A 632 -19.22 25.03 32.48
CA LEU A 632 -18.43 24.50 33.61
C LEU A 632 -17.79 23.15 33.29
N GLY A 633 -18.55 22.21 32.76
CA GLY A 633 -18.02 20.90 32.39
C GLY A 633 -16.94 20.97 31.30
N ALA A 634 -17.05 21.94 30.37
CA ALA A 634 -16.07 22.11 29.30
C ALA A 634 -14.74 22.73 29.80
N GLU A 635 -14.73 23.31 30.99
CA GLU A 635 -13.66 24.19 31.45
C GLU A 635 -12.91 23.69 32.69
N THR A 636 -13.55 22.86 33.52
CA THR A 636 -13.06 22.55 34.87
C THR A 636 -12.75 21.05 35.03
N ARG A 637 -11.61 20.73 35.66
CA ARG A 637 -11.25 19.36 36.10
C ARG A 637 -11.64 19.06 37.55
N SER A 638 -12.18 20.04 38.27
CA SER A 638 -12.45 19.96 39.71
C SER A 638 -13.92 19.63 39.98
N ASP A 639 -14.12 18.62 40.83
CA ASP A 639 -15.36 18.05 41.37
C ASP A 639 -16.62 17.94 40.47
N PRO A 640 -16.57 17.15 39.38
CA PRO A 640 -17.70 16.97 38.45
C PRO A 640 -18.96 16.35 39.08
N LEU A 641 -18.86 15.75 40.26
CA LEU A 641 -19.94 14.95 40.86
C LEU A 641 -21.15 15.81 41.25
N SER A 642 -20.93 16.97 41.85
CA SER A 642 -21.99 17.89 42.26
C SER A 642 -22.81 18.39 41.07
N TRP A 643 -22.13 18.75 39.97
CA TRP A 643 -22.77 19.21 38.74
C TRP A 643 -23.54 18.09 38.02
N ARG A 644 -23.01 16.86 38.04
CA ARG A 644 -23.74 15.68 37.53
C ARG A 644 -25.03 15.43 38.31
N THR A 645 -24.98 15.52 39.64
CA THR A 645 -26.19 15.35 40.47
C THR A 645 -27.22 16.45 40.22
N ALA A 646 -26.79 17.68 39.96
CA ALA A 646 -27.67 18.78 39.59
C ALA A 646 -28.31 18.60 38.19
N LEU A 647 -27.63 17.89 37.28
CA LEU A 647 -28.13 17.60 35.92
C LEU A 647 -29.15 16.45 35.89
N LEU A 648 -29.06 15.47 36.81
CA LEU A 648 -29.89 14.26 36.80
C LEU A 648 -31.41 14.51 36.69
N PRO A 649 -32.02 15.42 37.48
CA PRO A 649 -33.46 15.70 37.38
C PRO A 649 -33.87 16.25 36.01
N LEU A 650 -32.98 17.03 35.37
CA LEU A 650 -33.26 17.71 34.10
C LEU A 650 -33.22 16.76 32.90
N LEU A 651 -32.61 15.57 33.04
CA LEU A 651 -32.66 14.51 32.02
C LEU A 651 -34.06 13.88 31.88
N PHE A 652 -34.94 14.11 32.85
CA PHE A 652 -36.32 13.66 32.86
C PHE A 652 -37.32 14.83 32.91
N ASP A 653 -36.89 16.04 32.53
CA ASP A 653 -37.74 17.23 32.52
C ASP A 653 -38.96 17.03 31.59
N PRO A 654 -40.16 17.51 31.97
CA PRO A 654 -41.35 17.44 31.12
C PRO A 654 -41.21 18.26 29.83
N ASP A 655 -40.36 19.28 29.79
CA ASP A 655 -40.11 20.08 28.60
C ASP A 655 -39.03 19.42 27.71
N GLU A 656 -39.40 19.08 26.48
CA GLU A 656 -38.48 18.42 25.53
C GLU A 656 -37.22 19.25 25.22
N SER A 657 -37.33 20.59 25.23
CA SER A 657 -36.21 21.48 24.94
C SER A 657 -35.19 21.48 26.08
N VAL A 658 -35.68 21.48 27.34
CA VAL A 658 -34.85 21.37 28.54
C VAL A 658 -34.17 20.01 28.60
N ARG A 659 -34.92 18.95 28.31
CA ARG A 659 -34.39 17.57 28.29
C ARG A 659 -33.29 17.38 27.24
N LEU A 660 -33.49 17.91 26.04
CA LEU A 660 -32.49 17.87 24.97
C LEU A 660 -31.24 18.70 25.34
N ALA A 661 -31.42 19.87 25.97
CA ALA A 661 -30.31 20.68 26.45
C ALA A 661 -29.52 19.96 27.55
N ALA A 662 -30.20 19.31 28.50
CA ALA A 662 -29.58 18.53 29.56
C ALA A 662 -28.77 17.35 29.01
N LEU A 663 -29.30 16.63 28.02
CA LEU A 663 -28.58 15.55 27.34
C LEU A 663 -27.32 16.04 26.60
N ARG A 664 -27.34 17.25 26.05
CA ARG A 664 -26.14 17.87 25.45
C ARG A 664 -25.13 18.30 26.51
N ALA A 665 -25.61 18.81 27.65
CA ALA A 665 -24.78 19.19 28.79
C ALA A 665 -24.12 17.98 29.48
N ALA A 666 -24.69 16.77 29.33
CA ALA A 666 -24.10 15.53 29.83
C ALA A 666 -22.76 15.16 29.14
N LEU A 667 -22.49 15.68 27.94
CA LEU A 667 -21.24 15.42 27.21
C LEU A 667 -19.99 15.96 27.94
N PRO A 668 -19.90 17.27 28.27
CA PRO A 668 -18.78 17.79 29.05
C PRO A 668 -18.78 17.31 30.51
N LEU A 669 -19.91 16.85 31.04
CA LEU A 669 -20.06 16.37 32.43
C LEU A 669 -20.03 14.83 32.54
N ALA A 670 -19.52 14.14 31.54
CA ALA A 670 -19.62 12.68 31.45
C ALA A 670 -19.12 11.96 32.70
N GLY A 671 -19.87 10.94 33.15
CA GLY A 671 -19.62 10.17 34.36
C GLY A 671 -20.45 8.89 34.41
N GLU A 672 -20.10 7.99 35.33
CA GLU A 672 -20.77 6.69 35.51
C GLU A 672 -22.23 6.86 35.95
N GLU A 673 -22.53 7.88 36.74
CA GLU A 673 -23.87 8.15 37.28
C GLU A 673 -24.88 8.48 36.18
N LEU A 674 -24.40 9.01 35.05
CA LEU A 674 -25.23 9.40 33.91
C LEU A 674 -25.53 8.25 32.94
N VAL A 675 -24.83 7.11 33.05
CA VAL A 675 -24.93 6.02 32.06
C VAL A 675 -26.35 5.49 31.94
N SER A 676 -27.02 5.16 33.05
CA SER A 676 -28.37 4.57 33.02
C SER A 676 -29.44 5.52 32.44
N PRO A 677 -29.54 6.80 32.86
CA PRO A 677 -30.41 7.78 32.22
C PRO A 677 -30.16 7.95 30.71
N LEU A 678 -28.89 7.97 30.29
CA LEU A 678 -28.54 8.13 28.88
C LEU A 678 -28.93 6.89 28.04
N LEU A 679 -28.87 5.68 28.61
CA LEU A 679 -29.34 4.46 27.94
C LEU A 679 -30.85 4.46 27.74
N ALA A 680 -31.62 4.98 28.71
CA ALA A 680 -33.06 5.15 28.55
C ALA A 680 -33.38 6.10 27.38
N ALA A 681 -32.65 7.22 27.29
CA ALA A 681 -32.80 8.20 26.22
C ALA A 681 -32.45 7.66 24.81
N LEU A 682 -31.69 6.57 24.69
CA LEU A 682 -31.43 5.90 23.40
C LEU A 682 -32.69 5.25 22.80
N ARG A 683 -33.71 4.93 23.61
CA ARG A 683 -34.96 4.34 23.11
C ARG A 683 -35.74 5.34 22.25
N GLU A 684 -35.62 6.63 22.55
CA GLU A 684 -36.42 7.68 21.95
C GLU A 684 -35.70 8.39 20.79
N ARG A 685 -36.37 8.47 19.63
CA ARG A 685 -35.79 9.02 18.39
C ARG A 685 -35.19 10.43 18.51
N PRO A 686 -35.82 11.43 19.15
CA PRO A 686 -35.28 12.79 19.19
C PRO A 686 -34.03 12.94 20.08
N PHE A 687 -33.87 12.08 21.09
CA PHE A 687 -32.82 12.20 22.10
C PHE A 687 -31.57 11.34 21.82
N ARG A 688 -31.71 10.31 20.99
CA ARG A 688 -30.63 9.39 20.58
C ARG A 688 -29.28 10.04 20.25
N PRO A 689 -29.21 11.10 19.41
CA PRO A 689 -27.91 11.66 19.01
C PRO A 689 -27.15 12.28 20.19
N ALA A 690 -27.86 13.01 21.04
CA ALA A 690 -27.28 13.65 22.23
C ALA A 690 -26.87 12.60 23.27
N ALA A 691 -27.73 11.62 23.52
CA ALA A 691 -27.44 10.51 24.43
C ALA A 691 -26.22 9.69 23.97
N ALA A 692 -26.11 9.39 22.68
CA ALA A 692 -24.98 8.66 22.12
C ALA A 692 -23.64 9.41 22.27
N ALA A 693 -23.66 10.74 22.11
CA ALA A 693 -22.46 11.56 22.29
C ALA A 693 -22.01 11.54 23.75
N ALA A 694 -22.93 11.74 24.70
CA ALA A 694 -22.63 11.71 26.13
C ALA A 694 -22.16 10.33 26.61
N LEU A 695 -22.80 9.24 26.17
CA LEU A 695 -22.38 7.86 26.48
C LEU A 695 -20.97 7.55 26.00
N HIS A 696 -20.57 8.11 24.85
CA HIS A 696 -19.20 7.97 24.38
C HIS A 696 -18.19 8.63 25.31
N ALA A 697 -18.51 9.82 25.83
CA ALA A 697 -17.65 10.56 26.75
C ALA A 697 -17.57 9.92 28.14
N CYS A 698 -18.58 9.14 28.57
CA CYS A 698 -18.52 8.36 29.82
C CYS A 698 -17.43 7.27 29.80
N GLY A 699 -16.89 6.94 28.62
CA GLY A 699 -15.74 6.05 28.46
C GLY A 699 -16.02 4.61 28.93
N PRO A 700 -15.13 3.99 29.74
CA PRO A 700 -15.18 2.56 30.04
C PRO A 700 -16.43 2.13 30.83
N ALA A 701 -16.99 3.01 31.67
CA ALA A 701 -18.18 2.71 32.47
C ALA A 701 -19.43 2.42 31.61
N ALA A 702 -19.51 2.99 30.41
CA ALA A 702 -20.64 2.78 29.51
C ALA A 702 -20.58 1.45 28.74
N VAL A 703 -19.40 0.81 28.65
CA VAL A 703 -19.18 -0.30 27.71
C VAL A 703 -19.98 -1.56 28.04
N GLY A 704 -19.96 -2.00 29.31
CA GLY A 704 -20.74 -3.16 29.75
C GLY A 704 -22.25 -2.96 29.49
N PRO A 705 -22.85 -1.86 29.98
CA PRO A 705 -24.26 -1.54 29.72
C PRO A 705 -24.61 -1.39 28.23
N LEU A 706 -23.72 -0.83 27.41
CA LEU A 706 -23.91 -0.77 25.94
C LEU A 706 -23.92 -2.17 25.30
N GLY A 707 -23.19 -3.13 25.85
CA GLY A 707 -23.24 -4.53 25.43
C GLY A 707 -24.62 -5.16 25.64
N VAL A 708 -25.27 -4.86 26.77
CA VAL A 708 -26.65 -5.28 27.04
C VAL A 708 -27.63 -4.68 26.02
N VAL A 709 -27.48 -3.39 25.72
CA VAL A 709 -28.30 -2.74 24.68
C VAL A 709 -28.08 -3.35 23.31
N ALA A 710 -26.84 -3.62 22.92
CA ALA A 710 -26.53 -4.20 21.60
C ALA A 710 -27.20 -5.58 21.39
N ASN A 711 -27.27 -6.39 22.45
CA ASN A 711 -27.73 -7.77 22.40
C ASN A 711 -29.20 -7.97 22.87
N GLY A 712 -29.84 -6.97 23.48
CA GLY A 712 -31.22 -7.04 23.96
C GLY A 712 -32.28 -6.77 22.89
N ALA A 713 -32.62 -7.77 22.08
CA ALA A 713 -33.57 -7.65 20.97
C ALA A 713 -35.00 -7.26 21.41
N GLU A 714 -35.48 -7.79 22.54
CA GLU A 714 -36.84 -7.54 23.04
C GLU A 714 -37.01 -6.15 23.70
N THR A 715 -35.92 -5.55 24.16
CA THR A 715 -35.98 -4.35 25.03
C THR A 715 -35.58 -3.06 24.33
N PHE A 716 -34.89 -3.14 23.20
CA PHE A 716 -34.36 -1.98 22.49
C PHE A 716 -34.63 -2.06 20.98
N PRO A 717 -35.09 -0.96 20.35
CA PRO A 717 -35.31 -0.95 18.90
C PRO A 717 -34.00 -1.13 18.13
N ALA A 718 -34.05 -1.70 16.92
CA ALA A 718 -32.88 -1.94 16.07
C ALA A 718 -32.01 -0.67 15.87
N SER A 719 -32.63 0.50 15.80
CA SER A 719 -31.93 1.79 15.71
C SER A 719 -31.09 2.13 16.96
N ALA A 720 -31.54 1.77 18.16
CA ALA A 720 -30.78 1.95 19.40
C ALA A 720 -29.64 0.92 19.50
N ARG A 721 -29.92 -0.34 19.16
CA ARG A 721 -28.90 -1.42 19.08
C ARG A 721 -27.76 -1.06 18.13
N ARG A 722 -28.09 -0.49 16.98
CA ARG A 722 -27.11 0.00 15.98
C ARG A 722 -26.21 1.11 16.53
N VAL A 723 -26.76 2.03 17.32
CA VAL A 723 -25.97 3.08 17.98
C VAL A 723 -25.04 2.46 19.04
N ALA A 724 -25.54 1.52 19.83
CA ALA A 724 -24.73 0.82 20.84
C ALA A 724 -23.54 0.09 20.20
N LEU A 725 -23.76 -0.68 19.12
CA LEU A 725 -22.69 -1.35 18.37
C LEU A 725 -21.60 -0.35 17.90
N ARG A 726 -21.99 0.81 17.37
CA ARG A 726 -21.04 1.84 16.93
C ARG A 726 -20.22 2.42 18.08
N LEU A 727 -20.80 2.54 19.27
CA LEU A 727 -20.10 3.03 20.45
C LEU A 727 -19.11 1.98 20.98
N LEU A 728 -19.51 0.70 21.03
CA LEU A 728 -18.62 -0.41 21.41
C LEU A 728 -17.39 -0.52 20.50
N GLY A 729 -17.55 -0.25 19.20
CA GLY A 729 -16.44 -0.26 18.24
C GLY A 729 -15.35 0.79 18.50
N ARG A 730 -15.61 1.80 19.34
CA ARG A 730 -14.65 2.87 19.69
C ARG A 730 -13.83 2.57 20.95
N ALA A 731 -14.01 1.41 21.58
CA ALA A 731 -13.24 1.04 22.76
C ALA A 731 -11.74 0.90 22.43
N GLU A 732 -10.88 1.49 23.27
CA GLU A 732 -9.42 1.50 23.06
C GLU A 732 -8.76 0.17 23.40
N ALA A 733 -7.98 -0.37 22.46
CA ALA A 733 -7.32 -1.67 22.61
C ALA A 733 -6.38 -1.73 23.82
N GLY A 734 -6.48 -2.81 24.60
CA GLY A 734 -5.64 -3.04 25.79
C GLY A 734 -6.27 -2.58 27.11
N THR A 735 -7.52 -2.13 27.10
CA THR A 735 -8.28 -1.76 28.31
C THR A 735 -9.26 -2.88 28.73
N THR A 736 -9.66 -2.92 30.00
CA THR A 736 -10.72 -3.82 30.48
C THR A 736 -12.04 -3.58 29.75
N ALA A 737 -12.34 -2.32 29.43
CA ALA A 737 -13.49 -1.94 28.61
C ALA A 737 -13.42 -2.56 27.20
N TRP A 738 -12.23 -2.66 26.61
CA TRP A 738 -12.07 -3.32 25.31
C TRP A 738 -12.38 -4.81 25.37
N ASP A 739 -12.03 -5.51 26.44
CA ASP A 739 -12.39 -6.92 26.62
C ASP A 739 -13.91 -7.11 26.69
N HIS A 740 -14.61 -6.26 27.45
CA HIS A 740 -16.07 -6.28 27.55
C HIS A 740 -16.75 -5.91 26.22
N ALA A 741 -16.24 -4.89 25.50
CA ALA A 741 -16.75 -4.53 24.18
C ALA A 741 -16.55 -5.68 23.18
N ARG A 742 -15.38 -6.32 23.19
CA ARG A 742 -15.07 -7.48 22.34
C ARG A 742 -16.04 -8.62 22.61
N GLU A 743 -16.23 -8.98 23.88
CA GLU A 743 -17.12 -10.07 24.28
C GLU A 743 -18.56 -9.78 23.82
N ALA A 744 -19.08 -8.59 24.11
CA ALA A 744 -20.41 -8.18 23.67
C ALA A 744 -20.58 -8.21 22.14
N LEU A 745 -19.54 -7.82 21.38
CA LEU A 745 -19.57 -7.85 19.92
C LEU A 745 -19.50 -9.27 19.35
N LEU A 746 -18.83 -10.21 20.02
CA LEU A 746 -18.76 -11.61 19.61
C LEU A 746 -20.04 -12.39 19.97
N SER A 747 -20.74 -11.98 21.03
CA SER A 747 -22.02 -12.56 21.45
C SER A 747 -23.18 -12.05 20.58
N ALA A 748 -23.29 -12.54 19.34
CA ALA A 748 -24.40 -12.20 18.45
C ALA A 748 -25.66 -13.02 18.76
N PRO A 749 -26.85 -12.41 18.74
CA PRO A 749 -28.11 -13.16 18.77
C PRO A 749 -28.32 -13.91 17.45
N ASP A 750 -28.96 -15.08 17.52
CA ASP A 750 -29.13 -15.97 16.36
C ASP A 750 -30.01 -15.37 15.25
N ASP A 751 -30.99 -14.53 15.61
CA ASP A 751 -31.93 -13.89 14.68
C ASP A 751 -31.58 -12.42 14.40
N GLU A 752 -30.31 -12.13 14.11
CA GLU A 752 -29.83 -10.77 13.87
C GLU A 752 -30.02 -10.33 12.40
N ASP A 753 -30.77 -9.23 12.22
CA ASP A 753 -30.93 -8.52 10.94
C ASP A 753 -29.60 -8.25 10.24
N LYS A 754 -29.60 -8.29 8.90
CA LYS A 754 -28.40 -8.02 8.08
C LYS A 754 -27.72 -6.68 8.44
N VAL A 755 -28.50 -5.62 8.67
CA VAL A 755 -27.98 -4.29 9.03
C VAL A 755 -27.22 -4.30 10.36
N LEU A 756 -27.73 -5.02 11.36
CA LEU A 756 -27.10 -5.14 12.68
C LEU A 756 -25.84 -6.01 12.60
N ARG A 757 -25.89 -7.13 11.87
CA ARG A 757 -24.73 -8.00 11.61
C ARG A 757 -23.59 -7.23 10.94
N GLN A 758 -23.91 -6.42 9.94
CA GLN A 758 -22.96 -5.57 9.22
C GLN A 758 -22.31 -4.49 10.10
N GLU A 759 -23.08 -3.86 10.99
CA GLU A 759 -22.58 -2.85 11.93
C GLU A 759 -21.78 -3.47 13.08
N ARG A 760 -22.15 -4.67 13.53
CA ARG A 760 -21.39 -5.46 14.52
C ARG A 760 -20.02 -5.83 13.98
N LEU A 761 -19.94 -6.35 12.75
CA LEU A 761 -18.65 -6.64 12.11
C LEU A 761 -17.81 -5.37 11.92
N ARG A 762 -18.45 -4.25 11.57
CA ARG A 762 -17.76 -2.96 11.48
C ARG A 762 -17.20 -2.52 12.82
N ALA A 763 -17.98 -2.62 13.90
CA ALA A 763 -17.56 -2.29 15.25
C ALA A 763 -16.40 -3.19 15.70
N LEU A 764 -16.52 -4.50 15.49
CA LEU A 764 -15.46 -5.47 15.80
C LEU A 764 -14.17 -5.16 15.05
N ALA A 765 -14.26 -4.83 13.76
CA ALA A 765 -13.11 -4.40 12.97
C ALA A 765 -12.47 -3.12 13.53
N GLN A 766 -13.23 -2.17 14.07
CA GLN A 766 -12.71 -0.93 14.65
C GLN A 766 -11.90 -1.16 15.93
N THR A 767 -12.34 -2.10 16.79
CA THR A 767 -11.61 -2.47 18.02
C THR A 767 -10.18 -2.96 17.76
N GLY A 768 -9.88 -3.36 16.53
CA GLY A 768 -8.58 -3.90 16.14
C GLY A 768 -8.34 -5.32 16.64
N TRP A 769 -9.37 -6.02 17.12
CA TRP A 769 -9.31 -7.44 17.44
C TRP A 769 -8.82 -8.28 16.25
N THR A 770 -8.08 -9.34 16.55
CA THR A 770 -7.57 -10.26 15.53
C THR A 770 -7.98 -11.69 15.82
N VAL A 771 -8.36 -12.44 14.78
CA VAL A 771 -8.84 -13.82 14.89
C VAL A 771 -7.73 -14.73 15.45
N PRO A 772 -7.97 -15.40 16.59
CA PRO A 772 -7.07 -16.41 17.15
C PRO A 772 -6.85 -17.56 16.14
N ARG A 773 -5.69 -18.21 16.20
CA ARG A 773 -5.36 -19.31 15.27
C ARG A 773 -6.40 -20.43 15.25
N ARG A 774 -7.00 -20.74 16.41
CA ARG A 774 -8.00 -21.80 16.59
C ARG A 774 -9.28 -21.56 15.76
N ASP A 775 -9.71 -20.30 15.63
CA ASP A 775 -11.01 -19.96 15.06
C ASP A 775 -10.93 -19.51 13.59
N ARG A 776 -9.72 -19.50 13.01
CA ARG A 776 -9.50 -19.03 11.63
C ARG A 776 -10.34 -19.76 10.60
N ALA A 777 -10.57 -21.05 10.78
CA ALA A 777 -11.36 -21.85 9.83
C ALA A 777 -12.81 -21.35 9.74
N ALA A 778 -13.43 -21.05 10.90
CA ALA A 778 -14.79 -20.53 10.95
C ALA A 778 -14.90 -19.13 10.31
N TRP A 779 -13.94 -18.24 10.61
CA TRP A 779 -13.90 -16.90 10.01
C TRP A 779 -13.56 -16.90 8.51
N LEU A 780 -12.78 -17.88 8.04
CA LEU A 780 -12.54 -18.09 6.61
C LEU A 780 -13.80 -18.58 5.89
N ALA A 781 -14.57 -19.48 6.49
CA ALA A 781 -15.85 -19.92 5.94
C ALA A 781 -16.84 -18.74 5.78
N ARG A 782 -16.93 -17.89 6.81
CA ARG A 782 -17.73 -16.65 6.76
C ARG A 782 -17.26 -15.69 5.67
N LEU A 783 -15.95 -15.58 5.47
CA LEU A 783 -15.40 -14.78 4.38
C LEU A 783 -15.73 -15.35 3.00
N THR A 784 -15.76 -16.67 2.83
CA THR A 784 -16.17 -17.29 1.56
C THR A 784 -17.65 -17.13 1.27
N GLU A 785 -18.49 -17.12 2.30
CA GLU A 785 -19.93 -16.87 2.23
C GLU A 785 -20.22 -15.44 1.75
N GLU A 786 -19.63 -14.43 2.40
CA GLU A 786 -19.74 -13.01 2.01
C GLU A 786 -19.21 -12.75 0.59
N ALA A 787 -18.19 -13.49 0.19
CA ALA A 787 -17.66 -13.45 -1.16
C ALA A 787 -18.63 -14.07 -2.19
N GLY A 788 -19.33 -15.13 -1.81
CA GLY A 788 -20.43 -15.72 -2.56
C GLY A 788 -21.60 -14.75 -2.73
N GLU A 789 -22.03 -14.09 -1.64
CA GLU A 789 -23.08 -13.06 -1.68
C GLU A 789 -22.72 -11.91 -2.64
N ALA A 790 -21.50 -11.37 -2.55
CA ALA A 790 -21.06 -10.30 -3.43
C ALA A 790 -21.11 -10.70 -4.91
N ALA A 791 -20.74 -11.95 -5.24
CA ALA A 791 -20.85 -12.49 -6.58
C ALA A 791 -22.31 -12.68 -7.02
N GLY A 792 -23.16 -13.17 -6.11
CA GLY A 792 -24.59 -13.37 -6.31
C GLY A 792 -25.31 -12.07 -6.65
N PHE A 793 -25.08 -11.00 -5.88
CA PHE A 793 -25.68 -9.69 -6.15
C PHE A 793 -25.18 -9.07 -7.47
N ASP A 794 -23.89 -9.17 -7.80
CA ASP A 794 -23.35 -8.75 -9.10
C ASP A 794 -23.96 -9.54 -10.27
N HIS A 795 -24.35 -10.80 -10.04
CA HIS A 795 -25.03 -11.64 -11.03
C HIS A 795 -26.50 -11.23 -11.19
N LEU A 796 -27.22 -11.06 -10.08
CA LEU A 796 -28.62 -10.62 -10.07
C LEU A 796 -28.79 -9.22 -10.69
N ALA A 797 -27.89 -8.28 -10.40
CA ALA A 797 -27.90 -6.94 -11.00
C ALA A 797 -27.79 -6.98 -12.53
N ARG A 798 -27.07 -7.97 -13.08
CA ARG A 798 -26.95 -8.18 -14.53
C ARG A 798 -28.18 -8.84 -15.14
N LEU A 799 -28.77 -9.82 -14.46
CA LEU A 799 -29.98 -10.51 -14.95
C LEU A 799 -31.24 -9.62 -14.85
N LEU A 800 -31.34 -8.80 -13.81
CA LEU A 800 -32.49 -7.92 -13.53
C LEU A 800 -32.23 -6.47 -13.99
N ALA A 801 -31.33 -6.28 -14.96
CA ALA A 801 -30.95 -4.95 -15.45
C ALA A 801 -32.11 -4.15 -16.07
N ALA A 802 -33.23 -4.81 -16.41
CA ALA A 802 -34.45 -4.19 -16.91
C ALA A 802 -35.17 -3.29 -15.87
N HIS A 803 -34.82 -3.39 -14.59
CA HIS A 803 -35.40 -2.58 -13.51
C HIS A 803 -34.30 -1.68 -12.88
N PRO A 804 -34.16 -0.41 -13.32
CA PRO A 804 -33.10 0.49 -12.85
C PRO A 804 -32.97 0.64 -11.32
N PRO A 805 -34.05 0.85 -10.53
CA PRO A 805 -33.93 1.00 -9.07
C PRO A 805 -33.49 -0.30 -8.38
N LEU A 806 -33.96 -1.45 -8.87
CA LEU A 806 -33.55 -2.75 -8.34
C LEU A 806 -32.09 -3.09 -8.68
N ARG A 807 -31.65 -2.78 -9.90
CA ARG A 807 -30.25 -2.93 -10.30
C ARG A 807 -29.33 -2.10 -9.39
N GLU A 808 -29.67 -0.83 -9.15
CA GLU A 808 -28.86 0.03 -8.28
C GLU A 808 -28.84 -0.48 -6.82
N ALA A 809 -29.97 -0.99 -6.32
CA ALA A 809 -30.05 -1.61 -5.00
C ALA A 809 -29.14 -2.87 -4.90
N LEU A 810 -29.18 -3.76 -5.90
CA LEU A 810 -28.32 -4.95 -5.96
C LEU A 810 -26.83 -4.61 -6.12
N GLU A 811 -26.49 -3.59 -6.91
CA GLU A 811 -25.11 -3.09 -7.00
C GLU A 811 -24.64 -2.47 -5.68
N ARG A 812 -25.55 -1.91 -4.88
CA ARG A 812 -25.24 -1.43 -3.53
C ARG A 812 -25.01 -2.60 -2.58
N GLU A 813 -25.83 -3.64 -2.60
CA GLU A 813 -25.63 -4.88 -1.82
C GLU A 813 -24.26 -5.51 -2.13
N ALA A 814 -23.93 -5.64 -3.42
CA ALA A 814 -22.64 -6.17 -3.84
C ALA A 814 -21.45 -5.30 -3.36
N ARG A 815 -21.61 -3.98 -3.32
CA ARG A 815 -20.61 -3.07 -2.75
C ARG A 815 -20.48 -3.24 -1.24
N GLU A 816 -21.60 -3.35 -0.52
CA GLU A 816 -21.61 -3.53 0.93
C GLU A 816 -20.99 -4.88 1.32
N ALA A 817 -21.30 -5.97 0.62
CA ALA A 817 -20.66 -7.27 0.81
C ALA A 817 -19.13 -7.20 0.60
N ARG A 818 -18.66 -6.49 -0.43
CA ARG A 818 -17.20 -6.25 -0.61
C ARG A 818 -16.57 -5.48 0.55
N LEU A 819 -17.26 -4.51 1.13
CA LEU A 819 -16.79 -3.80 2.32
C LEU A 819 -16.71 -4.76 3.52
N GLN A 820 -17.66 -5.67 3.67
CA GLN A 820 -17.62 -6.69 4.72
C GLN A 820 -16.45 -7.66 4.54
N ILE A 821 -16.15 -8.08 3.31
CA ILE A 821 -14.95 -8.88 3.01
C ILE A 821 -13.69 -8.15 3.47
N LEU A 822 -13.54 -6.85 3.16
CA LEU A 822 -12.38 -6.07 3.58
C LEU A 822 -12.30 -5.93 5.11
N ARG A 823 -13.45 -5.80 5.80
CA ARG A 823 -13.52 -5.76 7.26
C ARG A 823 -13.14 -7.08 7.90
N LEU A 824 -13.64 -8.21 7.38
CA LEU A 824 -13.26 -9.56 7.80
C LEU A 824 -11.76 -9.77 7.63
N LEU A 825 -11.20 -9.37 6.48
CA LEU A 825 -9.77 -9.44 6.23
C LEU A 825 -8.96 -8.59 7.21
N SER A 826 -9.49 -7.47 7.68
CA SER A 826 -8.83 -6.64 8.68
C SER A 826 -8.68 -7.31 10.05
N LEU A 827 -9.48 -8.35 10.33
CA LEU A 827 -9.40 -9.17 11.55
C LEU A 827 -8.27 -10.21 11.48
N PHE A 828 -7.66 -10.44 10.31
CA PHE A 828 -6.50 -11.35 10.20
C PHE A 828 -5.20 -10.61 10.54
N PRO A 829 -4.15 -11.31 11.04
CA PRO A 829 -2.86 -10.69 11.32
C PRO A 829 -2.27 -10.01 10.08
N GLY A 830 -1.89 -8.74 10.19
CA GLY A 830 -1.42 -7.92 9.06
C GLY A 830 -2.53 -7.20 8.29
N GLY A 831 -3.80 -7.50 8.54
CA GLY A 831 -4.95 -6.93 7.84
C GLY A 831 -5.32 -5.49 8.21
N ARG A 832 -4.74 -4.91 9.28
CA ARG A 832 -5.05 -3.53 9.70
C ARG A 832 -4.73 -2.49 8.62
N GLU A 833 -3.76 -2.78 7.75
CA GLU A 833 -3.36 -1.93 6.60
C GLU A 833 -4.42 -1.93 5.48
N LEU A 834 -5.25 -2.97 5.39
CA LEU A 834 -6.31 -3.10 4.39
C LEU A 834 -7.48 -2.12 4.63
N ARG A 835 -7.62 -1.57 5.84
CA ARG A 835 -8.64 -0.55 6.14
C ARG A 835 -8.40 0.75 5.37
N ALA A 836 -7.14 1.13 5.15
CA ALA A 836 -6.78 2.28 4.33
C ALA A 836 -7.12 2.07 2.84
N LEU A 837 -7.35 0.82 2.41
CA LEU A 837 -7.71 0.47 1.03
C LEU A 837 -9.23 0.42 0.78
N GLU A 838 -10.06 0.57 1.82
CA GLU A 838 -11.53 0.54 1.72
C GLU A 838 -12.05 1.59 0.71
N THR A 839 -11.51 2.81 0.78
CA THR A 839 -11.88 3.92 -0.11
C THR A 839 -11.38 3.72 -1.55
N VAL A 840 -10.20 3.12 -1.73
CA VAL A 840 -9.55 2.91 -3.03
C VAL A 840 -10.17 1.74 -3.80
N LEU A 841 -10.48 0.63 -3.12
CA LEU A 841 -10.99 -0.58 -3.76
C LEU A 841 -12.49 -0.51 -4.07
N VAL A 842 -13.27 0.12 -3.19
CA VAL A 842 -14.75 0.18 -3.30
C VAL A 842 -15.25 1.51 -3.88
N GLY A 843 -14.52 2.61 -3.70
CA GLY A 843 -14.96 3.96 -4.11
C GLY A 843 -14.98 4.22 -5.63
N GLU A 844 -14.31 3.41 -6.45
CA GLU A 844 -14.07 3.72 -7.88
C GLU A 844 -14.95 2.96 -8.89
N ARG A 845 -15.89 2.10 -8.47
CA ARG A 845 -16.96 1.69 -9.39
C ARG A 845 -17.92 2.88 -9.50
N ALA A 846 -17.60 3.75 -10.46
CA ALA A 846 -18.28 4.99 -10.77
C ALA A 846 -19.80 4.82 -10.77
N ARG A 847 -20.50 5.82 -10.21
CA ARG A 847 -21.93 6.03 -10.39
C ARG A 847 -22.26 5.87 -11.89
N PRO A 848 -23.20 4.99 -12.29
CA PRO A 848 -23.66 4.98 -13.67
C PRO A 848 -24.36 6.32 -13.95
N GLY A 849 -23.68 7.24 -14.64
CA GLY A 849 -24.20 8.56 -15.01
C GLY A 849 -23.37 9.79 -14.62
N ALA A 850 -22.28 9.65 -13.85
CA ALA A 850 -21.36 10.77 -13.64
C ALA A 850 -20.38 10.86 -14.83
N ALA A 851 -20.26 12.05 -15.43
CA ALA A 851 -19.36 12.34 -16.55
C ALA A 851 -17.97 11.72 -16.34
N SER A 852 -17.46 11.03 -17.36
CA SER A 852 -16.17 10.34 -17.34
C SER A 852 -15.07 11.24 -16.76
N PRO A 853 -14.40 10.84 -15.66
CA PRO A 853 -13.27 11.59 -15.15
C PRO A 853 -12.15 11.63 -16.20
N SER A 854 -11.39 12.72 -16.25
CA SER A 854 -10.24 12.91 -17.13
C SER A 854 -9.32 11.66 -17.18
N PRO A 855 -8.76 11.28 -18.34
CA PRO A 855 -7.93 10.09 -18.50
C PRO A 855 -6.69 10.04 -17.58
N ALA A 856 -6.21 11.19 -17.10
CA ALA A 856 -5.12 11.26 -16.13
C ALA A 856 -5.52 10.80 -14.71
N LEU A 857 -6.77 11.10 -14.30
CA LEU A 857 -7.33 10.68 -13.02
C LEU A 857 -7.66 9.18 -13.03
N SER A 858 -8.12 8.62 -14.16
CA SER A 858 -8.38 7.19 -14.30
C SER A 858 -7.11 6.33 -14.25
N LEU A 859 -5.98 6.84 -14.77
CA LEU A 859 -4.66 6.19 -14.70
C LEU A 859 -4.07 6.20 -13.27
N ALA A 860 -4.22 7.31 -12.54
CA ALA A 860 -3.77 7.40 -11.15
C ALA A 860 -4.61 6.51 -10.22
N ALA A 861 -5.93 6.50 -10.41
CA ALA A 861 -6.90 5.60 -9.80
C ALA A 861 -6.55 4.12 -10.07
N SER A 862 -6.39 3.75 -11.33
CA SER A 862 -6.03 2.38 -11.75
C SER A 862 -4.69 1.91 -11.18
N ARG A 863 -3.68 2.79 -11.07
CA ARG A 863 -2.40 2.48 -10.41
C ARG A 863 -2.54 2.29 -8.90
N ARG A 864 -3.31 3.14 -8.21
CA ARG A 864 -3.60 2.98 -6.77
C ARG A 864 -4.36 1.69 -6.50
N ARG A 865 -5.34 1.36 -7.36
CA ARG A 865 -6.10 0.12 -7.32
C ARG A 865 -5.23 -1.12 -7.58
N ALA A 866 -4.32 -1.06 -8.55
CA ALA A 866 -3.36 -2.14 -8.82
C ALA A 866 -2.42 -2.39 -7.62
N LYS A 867 -1.92 -1.31 -6.99
CA LYS A 867 -1.10 -1.39 -5.78
C LYS A 867 -1.89 -1.93 -4.58
N ALA A 868 -3.18 -1.56 -4.46
CA ALA A 868 -4.10 -2.09 -3.45
C ALA A 868 -4.38 -3.58 -3.64
N LEU A 869 -4.60 -4.03 -4.87
CA LEU A 869 -4.80 -5.45 -5.22
C LEU A 869 -3.54 -6.29 -5.00
N GLU A 870 -2.36 -5.71 -5.23
CA GLU A 870 -1.08 -6.34 -4.94
C GLU A 870 -0.84 -6.51 -3.43
N LEU A 871 -1.21 -5.51 -2.63
CA LEU A 871 -1.19 -5.62 -1.18
C LEU A 871 -2.18 -6.69 -0.71
N LEU A 872 -3.38 -6.74 -1.31
CA LEU A 872 -4.39 -7.76 -1.03
C LEU A 872 -3.86 -9.17 -1.35
N ASP A 873 -3.25 -9.38 -2.52
CA ASP A 873 -2.65 -10.68 -2.89
C ASP A 873 -1.50 -11.06 -1.93
N THR A 874 -0.72 -10.09 -1.46
CA THR A 874 0.37 -10.37 -0.51
C THR A 874 -0.15 -10.75 0.89
N LEU A 875 -1.25 -10.13 1.32
CA LEU A 875 -1.80 -10.28 2.67
C LEU A 875 -2.83 -11.43 2.79
N LEU A 876 -3.41 -11.88 1.68
CA LEU A 876 -4.43 -12.93 1.68
C LEU A 876 -3.84 -14.32 1.96
N PRO A 877 -4.42 -15.10 2.89
CA PRO A 877 -4.16 -16.54 3.01
C PRO A 877 -4.41 -17.27 1.69
N ALA A 878 -3.63 -18.32 1.42
CA ALA A 878 -3.71 -19.05 0.14
C ALA A 878 -5.12 -19.58 -0.16
N GLU A 879 -5.88 -19.96 0.87
CA GLU A 879 -7.27 -20.43 0.71
C GLU A 879 -8.23 -19.31 0.30
N ALA A 880 -8.03 -18.08 0.78
CA ALA A 880 -8.91 -16.93 0.50
C ALA A 880 -8.62 -16.26 -0.86
N LYS A 881 -7.41 -16.41 -1.40
CA LYS A 881 -7.01 -15.81 -2.70
C LYS A 881 -7.89 -16.23 -3.87
N GLY A 882 -8.34 -17.49 -3.87
CA GLY A 882 -9.14 -18.06 -4.96
C GLY A 882 -10.52 -17.39 -5.11
N VAL A 883 -11.09 -16.91 -4.01
CA VAL A 883 -12.46 -16.40 -3.93
C VAL A 883 -12.49 -14.87 -3.88
N VAL A 884 -11.55 -14.25 -3.16
CA VAL A 884 -11.54 -12.79 -2.94
C VAL A 884 -10.99 -12.02 -4.15
N LEU A 885 -9.87 -12.46 -4.74
CA LEU A 885 -9.22 -11.72 -5.83
C LEU A 885 -10.10 -11.53 -7.09
N PRO A 886 -10.89 -12.53 -7.54
CA PRO A 886 -11.79 -12.36 -8.68
C PRO A 886 -12.87 -11.29 -8.48
N LEU A 887 -13.31 -11.03 -7.24
CA LEU A 887 -14.39 -10.07 -6.93
C LEU A 887 -13.99 -8.61 -7.10
N PHE A 888 -12.69 -8.32 -7.01
CA PHE A 888 -12.15 -6.97 -7.18
C PHE A 888 -11.55 -6.74 -8.57
N ASP A 889 -11.47 -7.78 -9.39
CA ASP A 889 -11.04 -7.75 -10.79
C ASP A 889 -12.21 -7.28 -11.69
N PRO A 890 -12.01 -6.33 -12.63
CA PRO A 890 -13.07 -5.85 -13.53
C PRO A 890 -13.40 -6.83 -14.67
N ALA A 891 -13.08 -8.13 -14.55
CA ALA A 891 -13.33 -9.07 -15.63
C ALA A 891 -14.83 -9.38 -15.77
N PRO A 892 -15.37 -9.36 -16.99
CA PRO A 892 -16.76 -9.73 -17.23
C PRO A 892 -16.92 -11.23 -16.96
N ALA A 893 -17.56 -11.60 -15.86
CA ALA A 893 -18.05 -12.97 -15.70
C ALA A 893 -19.05 -13.24 -16.84
N SER A 894 -18.68 -14.17 -17.73
CA SER A 894 -19.53 -14.69 -18.80
C SER A 894 -20.81 -15.28 -18.19
N PRO A 895 -22.01 -14.99 -18.73
CA PRO A 895 -23.25 -15.55 -18.21
C PRO A 895 -23.32 -17.04 -18.55
N THR A 896 -23.29 -17.90 -17.53
CA THR A 896 -23.51 -19.35 -17.69
C THR A 896 -24.85 -19.82 -17.12
N ASN A 897 -25.73 -18.94 -16.64
CA ASN A 897 -27.07 -19.37 -16.23
C ASN A 897 -28.17 -18.44 -16.73
N LYS A 898 -29.09 -19.01 -17.51
CA LYS A 898 -30.34 -18.39 -17.94
C LYS A 898 -31.40 -18.72 -16.89
N GLY A 899 -31.38 -18.04 -15.74
CA GLY A 899 -32.47 -18.11 -14.76
C GLY A 899 -33.69 -17.32 -15.26
N ASP A 900 -34.90 -17.78 -14.95
CA ASP A 900 -36.13 -17.01 -15.21
C ASP A 900 -36.16 -15.76 -14.30
N PRO A 901 -36.17 -14.53 -14.86
CA PRO A 901 -36.18 -13.29 -14.07
C PRO A 901 -37.31 -13.20 -13.04
N ALA A 902 -38.47 -13.80 -13.34
CA ALA A 902 -39.63 -13.73 -12.46
C ALA A 902 -39.48 -14.62 -11.20
N ALA A 903 -38.82 -15.77 -11.33
CA ALA A 903 -38.50 -16.63 -10.19
C ALA A 903 -37.48 -15.95 -9.26
N LEU A 904 -36.45 -15.33 -9.83
CA LEU A 904 -35.42 -14.59 -9.07
C LEU A 904 -36.00 -13.39 -8.29
N LEU A 905 -37.02 -12.72 -8.84
CA LEU A 905 -37.73 -11.65 -8.14
C LEU A 905 -38.54 -12.18 -6.94
N LEU A 906 -39.17 -13.34 -7.07
CA LEU A 906 -39.90 -13.97 -5.96
C LEU A 906 -38.95 -14.44 -4.86
N ASP A 907 -37.81 -15.00 -5.23
CA ASP A 907 -36.77 -15.40 -4.27
C ASP A 907 -36.24 -14.18 -3.48
N LEU A 908 -36.05 -13.03 -4.15
CA LEU A 908 -35.63 -11.79 -3.49
C LEU A 908 -36.69 -11.22 -2.52
N ILE A 909 -37.98 -11.43 -2.80
CA ILE A 909 -39.06 -10.97 -1.92
C ILE A 909 -39.23 -11.91 -0.73
N ALA A 910 -39.12 -13.22 -0.97
CA ALA A 910 -39.27 -14.25 0.06
C ALA A 910 -38.02 -14.43 0.94
N ALA A 911 -36.86 -13.88 0.55
CA ALA A 911 -35.63 -13.99 1.31
C ALA A 911 -35.77 -13.39 2.72
N PRO A 912 -35.16 -13.99 3.75
CA PRO A 912 -35.24 -13.51 5.13
C PRO A 912 -34.51 -12.17 5.32
N ARG A 913 -34.85 -11.44 6.39
CA ARG A 913 -34.24 -10.13 6.75
C ARG A 913 -32.75 -10.24 7.08
N SER A 914 -32.33 -11.45 7.43
CA SER A 914 -30.94 -11.81 7.63
C SER A 914 -30.12 -11.78 6.32
N GLU A 915 -30.74 -11.81 5.14
CA GLU A 915 -30.06 -11.96 3.84
C GLU A 915 -30.16 -10.72 2.95
N ILE A 916 -31.23 -9.92 3.04
CA ILE A 916 -31.50 -8.80 2.12
C ILE A 916 -31.79 -7.50 2.87
N LEU A 917 -31.27 -6.36 2.38
CA LEU A 917 -31.58 -5.05 2.93
C LEU A 917 -33.05 -4.65 2.63
N PRO A 918 -33.72 -3.95 3.55
CA PRO A 918 -35.10 -3.48 3.37
C PRO A 918 -35.31 -2.67 2.07
N TRP A 919 -34.32 -1.86 1.68
CA TRP A 919 -34.36 -1.09 0.43
C TRP A 919 -34.38 -1.98 -0.83
N THR A 920 -33.56 -3.04 -0.85
CA THR A 920 -33.50 -4.00 -1.96
C THR A 920 -34.82 -4.75 -2.08
N ARG A 921 -35.42 -5.14 -0.96
CA ARG A 921 -36.76 -5.77 -0.91
C ARG A 921 -37.84 -4.83 -1.44
N ALA A 922 -37.86 -3.56 -1.03
CA ALA A 922 -38.81 -2.58 -1.58
C ALA A 922 -38.62 -2.37 -3.09
N CYS A 923 -37.39 -2.34 -3.59
CA CYS A 923 -37.12 -2.25 -5.03
C CYS A 923 -37.58 -3.50 -5.80
N ALA A 924 -37.48 -4.69 -5.20
CA ALA A 924 -37.97 -5.94 -5.78
C ALA A 924 -39.52 -5.96 -5.84
N LEU A 925 -40.18 -5.54 -4.76
CA LEU A 925 -41.63 -5.34 -4.69
C LEU A 925 -42.12 -4.32 -5.72
N TYR A 926 -41.40 -3.20 -5.87
CA TYR A 926 -41.68 -2.18 -6.87
C TYR A 926 -41.53 -2.71 -8.30
N ALA A 927 -40.46 -3.47 -8.57
CA ALA A 927 -40.22 -4.10 -9.86
C ALA A 927 -41.33 -5.11 -10.21
N LEU A 928 -41.78 -5.92 -9.24
CA LEU A 928 -42.90 -6.85 -9.40
C LEU A 928 -44.18 -6.11 -9.77
N GLY A 929 -44.58 -5.09 -9.00
CA GLY A 929 -45.79 -4.29 -9.27
C GLY A 929 -45.75 -3.55 -10.61
N GLY A 930 -44.58 -3.10 -11.05
CA GLY A 930 -44.37 -2.46 -12.37
C GLY A 930 -44.40 -3.45 -13.54
N SER A 931 -43.90 -4.67 -13.35
CA SER A 931 -43.86 -5.72 -14.38
C SER A 931 -45.23 -6.34 -14.71
N ALA A 932 -46.21 -6.19 -13.81
CA ALA A 932 -47.55 -6.76 -13.96
C ALA A 932 -48.29 -6.27 -15.23
N HIS A 933 -47.94 -5.12 -15.81
CA HIS A 933 -48.49 -4.63 -17.08
C HIS A 933 -47.77 -5.15 -18.34
N ALA A 934 -46.53 -5.65 -18.24
CA ALA A 934 -45.67 -5.91 -19.40
C ALA A 934 -45.66 -7.38 -19.86
N GLN A 935 -45.93 -8.36 -18.99
CA GLN A 935 -46.02 -9.78 -19.35
C GLN A 935 -47.08 -10.51 -18.50
N PRO A 936 -48.23 -10.93 -19.07
CA PRO A 936 -49.28 -11.61 -18.33
C PRO A 936 -49.00 -13.12 -18.27
N ARG A 937 -48.03 -13.56 -17.47
CA ARG A 937 -47.96 -14.97 -17.04
C ARG A 937 -48.74 -15.13 -15.74
N ALA A 938 -50.03 -15.42 -15.84
CA ALA A 938 -50.97 -15.53 -14.71
C ALA A 938 -50.53 -16.50 -13.59
N GLY A 939 -49.66 -17.49 -13.89
CA GLY A 939 -49.12 -18.42 -12.91
C GLY A 939 -48.15 -17.78 -11.91
N THR A 940 -47.24 -16.91 -12.37
CA THR A 940 -46.20 -16.26 -11.54
C THR A 940 -46.75 -15.17 -10.63
N LEU A 941 -47.84 -14.51 -11.03
CA LEU A 941 -48.51 -13.49 -10.23
C LEU A 941 -49.31 -14.11 -9.07
N LYS A 942 -49.94 -15.27 -9.28
CA LYS A 942 -50.63 -16.01 -8.21
C LYS A 942 -49.66 -16.58 -7.16
N SER A 943 -48.48 -17.04 -7.57
CA SER A 943 -47.45 -17.51 -6.63
C SER A 943 -46.81 -16.39 -5.81
N ALA A 944 -46.97 -15.13 -6.20
CA ALA A 944 -46.42 -13.96 -5.50
C ALA A 944 -47.27 -13.46 -4.31
N LEU A 945 -48.59 -13.71 -4.34
CA LEU A 945 -49.55 -13.17 -3.36
C LEU A 945 -49.25 -13.58 -1.90
N PRO A 946 -48.85 -14.83 -1.59
CA PRO A 946 -48.51 -15.20 -0.22
C PRO A 946 -47.31 -14.43 0.34
N ALA A 947 -46.26 -14.25 -0.45
CA ALA A 947 -45.06 -13.51 -0.04
C ALA A 947 -45.32 -12.01 0.15
N LEU A 948 -46.21 -11.44 -0.68
CA LEU A 948 -46.67 -10.06 -0.55
C LEU A 948 -47.45 -9.83 0.75
N ARG A 949 -48.42 -10.70 1.05
CA ARG A 949 -49.22 -10.60 2.28
C ARG A 949 -48.38 -10.76 3.54
N ALA A 950 -47.42 -11.68 3.51
CA ALA A 950 -46.45 -11.82 4.60
C ALA A 950 -45.68 -10.51 4.87
N SER A 951 -45.27 -9.79 3.81
CA SER A 951 -44.58 -8.49 3.96
C SER A 951 -45.53 -7.34 4.38
N VAL A 952 -46.85 -7.49 4.23
CA VAL A 952 -47.83 -6.48 4.66
C VAL A 952 -48.18 -6.64 6.14
N GLU A 953 -48.25 -7.89 6.61
CA GLU A 953 -48.66 -8.28 7.96
C GLU A 953 -47.49 -8.25 8.98
N ASP A 954 -46.26 -8.16 8.50
CA ASP A 954 -45.07 -8.16 9.35
C ASP A 954 -44.88 -6.80 10.09
N GLU A 955 -45.25 -6.77 11.38
CA GLU A 955 -45.20 -5.55 12.20
C GLU A 955 -43.78 -5.02 12.41
N GLU A 956 -42.77 -5.88 12.34
CA GLU A 956 -41.38 -5.50 12.53
C GLU A 956 -40.75 -4.91 11.25
N GLU A 957 -41.46 -4.92 10.12
CA GLU A 957 -40.90 -4.50 8.84
C GLU A 957 -40.90 -2.96 8.69
N GLU A 958 -39.90 -2.42 7.98
CA GLU A 958 -39.82 -0.96 7.79
C GLU A 958 -41.07 -0.44 7.07
N ALA A 959 -41.61 0.69 7.55
CA ALA A 959 -42.88 1.24 7.07
C ALA A 959 -42.95 1.38 5.55
N PHE A 960 -41.85 1.79 4.91
CA PHE A 960 -41.79 1.96 3.46
C PHE A 960 -41.87 0.62 2.69
N VAL A 961 -41.39 -0.48 3.26
CA VAL A 961 -41.46 -1.81 2.62
C VAL A 961 -42.91 -2.28 2.62
N ARG A 962 -43.61 -2.14 3.74
CA ARG A 962 -45.04 -2.46 3.87
C ARG A 962 -45.91 -1.64 2.94
N GLU A 963 -45.66 -0.33 2.85
CA GLU A 963 -46.36 0.55 1.91
C GLU A 963 -46.13 0.14 0.46
N THR A 964 -44.89 -0.24 0.11
CA THR A 964 -44.56 -0.71 -1.25
C THR A 964 -45.20 -2.07 -1.55
N ALA A 965 -45.27 -2.97 -0.56
CA ALA A 965 -45.95 -4.26 -0.68
C ALA A 965 -47.46 -4.09 -0.90
N ARG A 966 -48.13 -3.21 -0.13
CA ARG A 966 -49.55 -2.87 -0.32
C ARG A 966 -49.81 -2.28 -1.70
N TRP A 967 -48.93 -1.39 -2.17
CA TRP A 967 -49.02 -0.83 -3.51
C TRP A 967 -48.91 -1.91 -4.60
N ALA A 968 -47.95 -2.83 -4.46
CA ALA A 968 -47.75 -3.93 -5.41
C ALA A 968 -48.94 -4.91 -5.40
N GLU A 969 -49.46 -5.29 -4.23
CA GLU A 969 -50.64 -6.16 -4.09
C GLU A 969 -51.86 -5.56 -4.78
N GLY A 970 -52.15 -4.27 -4.55
CA GLY A 970 -53.27 -3.58 -5.19
C GLY A 970 -53.19 -3.58 -6.71
N ARG A 971 -51.99 -3.40 -7.29
CA ARG A 971 -51.79 -3.45 -8.75
C ARG A 971 -51.97 -4.85 -9.33
N ILE A 972 -51.54 -5.88 -8.63
CA ILE A 972 -51.64 -7.27 -9.07
C ILE A 972 -53.10 -7.74 -9.02
N LEU A 973 -53.83 -7.39 -7.96
CA LEU A 973 -55.25 -7.70 -7.83
C LEU A 973 -56.11 -6.99 -8.87
N ALA A 974 -55.76 -5.75 -9.26
CA ALA A 974 -56.46 -5.02 -10.32
C ALA A 974 -56.31 -5.65 -11.72
N LEU A 975 -55.35 -6.55 -11.91
CA LEU A 975 -55.06 -7.24 -13.19
C LEU A 975 -55.48 -8.71 -13.20
N ALA A 976 -55.82 -9.28 -12.03
CA ALA A 976 -56.34 -10.64 -11.95
C ALA A 976 -57.81 -10.64 -12.41
N PRO A 977 -58.21 -11.46 -13.41
CA PRO A 977 -59.61 -11.57 -13.78
C PRO A 977 -60.40 -12.06 -12.56
N THR A 978 -61.42 -11.29 -12.17
CA THR A 978 -62.43 -11.70 -11.19
C THR A 978 -62.99 -13.07 -11.58
N PRO A 979 -62.90 -14.11 -10.72
CA PRO A 979 -63.59 -15.36 -11.00
C PRO A 979 -65.09 -15.15 -10.72
N GLY A 980 -65.90 -15.03 -11.78
CA GLY A 980 -67.37 -15.09 -11.68
C GLY A 980 -68.14 -14.17 -12.62
N HIS A 981 -68.30 -14.59 -13.88
CA HIS A 981 -69.61 -14.85 -14.49
C HIS A 981 -69.51 -16.09 -15.38
#